data_AF-A0A2S8GKL2-F1
#
_entry.id   AF-A0A2S8GKL2-F1
#
_cell.length_a   1.000
_cell.length_b   1.000
_cell.length_c   1.000
_cell.angle_alpha   90.00
_cell.angle_beta   90.00
_cell.angle_gamma   90.00
#
_symmetry.space_group_name_H-M   'P 1'
#
loop_
_entity.id
_entity.type
_entity.pdbx_description
1 polymer ?
#
loop_
_entity_poly.entity_id
_entity_poly.type
_entity_poly.pdbx_seq_one_letter_code
_entity_poly.pdbx_strand_id
1 'polypeptide(L)'
;MDGVNPHSQDIANLEEIASKATLQRDRAREFLERHRRGVSEIEQRIAQQLQQISQRLIEKEDNLNTRDSELESSSDQIQRQSEQLAESIDALQSREQALATELQRFEEQKGDQGQWETERAELTSQVDQLQNDLREAVGVKESLQQKILDQQAKHDEAVQGLQDALESDQAAQAIQCELKARIAELEQQLNLAIQQRDEANSVLDTARNAVDERADHVAELEQSLADERSKNSELQARADQMQAQVSGVQGQLDTVLAEKQAVEQELNGVQSQNAGLEQNLQEAKQRADEMEGKWKLAQQQRDDATSRLSQNGSEAEQQIADLQAKLQTAESSFQGVQSDNQRLSAEIEQIRSELEKQAADGHEVIASKDDELTQLQNQLESSEQDRTQLQAKLAELQQQVDSLSQLQEELDQLKATAVDRGELDKLSAQHQGLLAEKDQELAEVRSQLAEAQQGSEAVARLQQELDNLKSSTVEKSELESQAAEHQNALAAKDQTLEGIRAELELAVQQRDDAIQKSEHAEKSFEALDQLEQELDQLKHERDDLAAQLERRHAEQGDLSDSQEKLRYENESLRKQIDEAQGELESQLAASQVALLQARGDHEQSREQVSSLRRQVESLQAEIAELHEAGQSAGIGETDEQFAQLRQERDSLLEKISDLKDQIETGGVPDDERVESLESRLKLTLEDLRDLKKENAQLQKDLENARKSGSAPVEDTGSDWEATKRRMLAQLEAEYNDDDEEEVAEKLSIQEAIDNGQKAVAAKEQEIEELREQLEQMENSHGEGGVAHGAHAIAQMLDQDELIAQERENLKTLQEQWKEKLRKAEVDISVERARIARDRAELEERIRQLEAEKDRLSKAAPAKLGNEKPAKGNWLSRLGLKEGDS
;
A
#
# COMPACT_ATOMS: atom_id res chain seq x y z
N MET A 1 72.76 -13.10 71.72
CA MET A 1 71.92 -11.89 71.66
C MET A 1 72.24 -11.23 70.32
N ASP A 2 71.50 -11.50 69.25
CA ASP A 2 70.24 -12.26 69.17
C ASP A 2 70.28 -13.34 68.08
N GLY A 3 69.56 -14.44 68.32
CA GLY A 3 69.54 -15.61 67.44
C GLY A 3 68.34 -15.56 66.50
N VAL A 4 68.53 -15.07 65.28
CA VAL A 4 67.51 -15.15 64.22
C VAL A 4 67.39 -16.62 63.78
N ASN A 5 66.23 -17.23 64.03
CA ASN A 5 65.99 -18.65 63.76
C ASN A 5 65.60 -18.85 62.27
N PRO A 6 66.42 -19.53 61.46
CA PRO A 6 66.23 -19.59 60.00
C PRO A 6 64.93 -20.29 59.58
N HIS A 7 64.41 -21.25 60.36
CA HIS A 7 63.17 -21.95 60.04
C HIS A 7 61.91 -21.06 60.05
N SER A 8 62.00 -19.81 60.53
CA SER A 8 60.87 -18.88 60.44
C SER A 8 60.52 -18.48 59.01
N GLN A 9 61.49 -18.48 58.08
CA GLN A 9 61.24 -18.13 56.67
C GLN A 9 60.63 -19.30 55.87
N ASP A 10 61.06 -20.53 56.14
CA ASP A 10 60.50 -21.73 55.49
C ASP A 10 59.02 -21.93 55.86
N ILE A 11 58.66 -21.70 57.12
CA ILE A 11 57.26 -21.78 57.58
C ILE A 11 56.42 -20.68 56.92
N ALA A 12 56.89 -19.43 56.90
CA ALA A 12 56.19 -18.32 56.25
C ALA A 12 55.97 -18.57 54.74
N ASN A 13 56.96 -19.13 54.04
CA ASN A 13 56.84 -19.51 52.62
C ASN A 13 55.79 -20.61 52.41
N LEU A 14 55.73 -21.61 53.30
CA LEU A 14 54.72 -22.68 53.24
C LEU A 14 53.31 -22.15 53.56
N GLU A 15 53.17 -21.22 54.51
CA GLU A 15 51.91 -20.54 54.81
C GLU A 15 51.45 -19.65 53.64
N GLU A 16 52.37 -18.97 52.94
CA GLU A 16 52.06 -18.19 51.74
C GLU A 16 51.63 -19.10 50.57
N ILE A 17 52.30 -20.23 50.35
CA ILE A 17 51.92 -21.24 49.34
C ILE A 17 50.54 -21.85 49.68
N ALA A 18 50.29 -22.19 50.94
CA ALA A 18 48.99 -22.67 51.38
C ALA A 18 47.88 -21.62 51.17
N SER A 19 48.16 -20.36 51.48
CA SER A 19 47.23 -19.23 51.29
C SER A 19 46.96 -18.93 49.81
N LYS A 20 47.96 -19.11 48.92
CA LYS A 20 47.77 -19.04 47.47
C LYS A 20 46.92 -20.22 46.96
N ALA A 21 47.11 -21.41 47.51
CA ALA A 21 46.36 -22.61 47.14
C ALA A 21 44.89 -22.59 47.64
N THR A 22 44.60 -22.01 48.80
CA THR A 22 43.21 -21.74 49.24
C THR A 22 42.58 -20.68 48.36
N LEU A 23 43.25 -19.53 48.14
CA LEU A 23 42.75 -18.47 47.27
C LEU A 23 42.45 -18.96 45.83
N GLN A 24 43.27 -19.87 45.28
CA GLN A 24 42.99 -20.51 43.99
C GLN A 24 41.77 -21.46 44.05
N ARG A 25 41.62 -22.26 45.11
CA ARG A 25 40.43 -23.11 45.32
C ARG A 25 39.15 -22.30 45.49
N ASP A 26 39.20 -21.18 46.20
CA ASP A 26 38.04 -20.36 46.46
C ASP A 26 37.65 -19.53 45.23
N ARG A 27 38.61 -19.03 44.43
CA ARG A 27 38.34 -18.51 43.08
C ARG A 27 37.73 -19.57 42.15
N ALA A 28 38.18 -20.82 42.22
CA ALA A 28 37.62 -21.90 41.41
C ALA A 28 36.18 -22.26 41.86
N ARG A 29 35.89 -22.23 43.16
CA ARG A 29 34.52 -22.36 43.71
C ARG A 29 33.63 -21.21 43.26
N GLU A 30 34.10 -19.97 43.38
CA GLU A 30 33.38 -18.75 42.98
C GLU A 30 33.06 -18.75 41.47
N PHE A 31 33.99 -19.22 40.65
CA PHE A 31 33.80 -19.44 39.22
C PHE A 31 32.75 -20.52 38.92
N LEU A 32 32.84 -21.68 39.58
CA LEU A 32 31.86 -22.76 39.44
C LEU A 32 30.47 -22.36 39.95
N GLU A 33 30.37 -21.55 41.00
CA GLU A 33 29.11 -21.00 41.49
C GLU A 33 28.52 -19.98 40.52
N ARG A 34 29.32 -19.06 39.96
CA ARG A 34 28.84 -18.16 38.88
C ARG A 34 28.31 -18.96 37.69
N HIS A 35 29.04 -19.97 37.24
CA HIS A 35 28.57 -20.86 36.17
C HIS A 35 27.29 -21.61 36.56
N ARG A 36 27.17 -22.10 37.79
CA ARG A 36 25.97 -22.82 38.25
C ARG A 36 24.74 -21.92 38.34
N ARG A 37 24.91 -20.65 38.76
CA ARG A 37 23.84 -19.64 38.75
C ARG A 37 23.43 -19.30 37.31
N GLY A 38 24.39 -18.99 36.44
CA GLY A 38 24.11 -18.72 35.02
C GLY A 38 23.44 -19.90 34.28
N VAL A 39 23.83 -21.15 34.58
CA VAL A 39 23.12 -22.34 34.07
C VAL A 39 21.69 -22.42 34.62
N SER A 40 21.49 -22.21 35.92
CA SER A 40 20.15 -22.20 36.53
C SER A 40 19.25 -21.08 36.00
N GLU A 41 19.81 -19.91 35.68
CA GLU A 41 19.12 -18.77 35.06
C GLU A 41 18.73 -19.10 33.60
N ILE A 42 19.60 -19.78 32.85
CA ILE A 42 19.31 -20.28 31.51
C ILE A 42 18.22 -21.38 31.55
N GLU A 43 18.32 -22.34 32.48
CA GLU A 43 17.32 -23.39 32.67
C GLU A 43 15.94 -22.80 33.05
N GLN A 44 15.91 -21.82 33.95
CA GLN A 44 14.68 -21.11 34.31
C GLN A 44 14.09 -20.33 33.13
N ARG A 45 14.93 -19.66 32.33
CA ARG A 45 14.48 -18.93 31.13
C ARG A 45 13.93 -19.88 30.06
N ILE A 46 14.58 -21.03 29.84
CA ILE A 46 14.10 -22.07 28.91
C ILE A 46 12.76 -22.64 29.40
N ALA A 47 12.62 -22.93 30.70
CA ALA A 47 11.36 -23.41 31.27
C ALA A 47 10.21 -22.40 31.08
N GLN A 48 10.49 -21.11 31.32
CA GLN A 48 9.51 -20.03 31.12
C GLN A 48 9.14 -19.87 29.63
N GLN A 49 10.10 -19.97 28.71
CA GLN A 49 9.83 -19.94 27.27
C GLN A 49 9.02 -21.17 26.81
N LEU A 50 9.30 -22.37 27.32
CA LEU A 50 8.52 -23.57 27.03
C LEU A 50 7.09 -23.45 27.56
N GLN A 51 6.89 -22.86 28.75
CA GLN A 51 5.55 -22.58 29.28
C GLN A 51 4.79 -21.58 28.40
N GLN A 52 5.43 -20.50 27.95
CA GLN A 52 4.83 -19.53 27.02
C GLN A 52 4.49 -20.14 25.65
N ILE A 53 5.34 -21.04 25.13
CA ILE A 53 5.07 -21.77 23.88
C ILE A 53 3.89 -22.73 24.08
N SER A 54 3.83 -23.48 25.19
CA SER A 54 2.72 -24.38 25.49
C SER A 54 1.39 -23.64 25.65
N GLN A 55 1.40 -22.47 26.31
CA GLN A 55 0.22 -21.63 26.47
C GLN A 55 -0.30 -21.14 25.11
N ARG A 56 0.58 -20.61 24.25
CA ARG A 56 0.24 -20.17 22.89
C ARG A 56 -0.21 -21.30 21.95
N LEU A 57 0.23 -22.54 22.21
CA LEU A 57 -0.25 -23.71 21.47
C LEU A 57 -1.68 -24.07 21.87
N ILE A 58 -2.02 -24.04 23.17
CA ILE A 58 -3.39 -24.24 23.66
C ILE A 58 -4.31 -23.13 23.12
N GLU A 59 -3.91 -21.86 23.24
CA GLU A 59 -4.65 -20.73 22.68
C GLU A 59 -4.87 -20.87 21.17
N LYS A 60 -3.92 -21.46 20.43
CA LYS A 60 -4.09 -21.72 18.99
C LYS A 60 -4.94 -22.95 18.68
N GLU A 61 -4.96 -23.95 19.56
CA GLU A 61 -5.84 -25.12 19.49
C GLU A 61 -7.31 -24.71 19.75
N ASP A 62 -7.56 -23.90 20.78
CA ASP A 62 -8.89 -23.34 21.08
C ASP A 62 -9.41 -22.42 19.95
N ASN A 63 -8.54 -21.59 19.37
CA ASN A 63 -8.88 -20.77 18.20
C ASN A 63 -9.13 -21.60 16.93
N LEU A 64 -8.51 -22.78 16.79
CA LEU A 64 -8.81 -23.70 15.68
C LEU A 64 -10.15 -24.42 15.91
N ASN A 65 -10.39 -24.93 17.12
CA ASN A 65 -11.66 -25.56 17.50
C ASN A 65 -12.86 -24.61 17.31
N THR A 66 -12.70 -23.33 17.66
CA THR A 66 -13.72 -22.30 17.41
C THR A 66 -14.00 -22.16 15.91
N ARG A 67 -12.96 -22.03 15.08
CA ARG A 67 -13.10 -21.85 13.62
C ARG A 67 -13.64 -23.10 12.91
N ASP A 68 -13.31 -24.29 13.40
CA ASP A 68 -13.92 -25.53 12.89
C ASP A 68 -15.43 -25.58 13.24
N SER A 69 -15.85 -25.09 14.42
CA SER A 69 -17.28 -24.96 14.76
C SER A 69 -18.02 -23.87 13.94
N GLU A 70 -17.33 -22.76 13.60
CA GLU A 70 -17.84 -21.75 12.68
C GLU A 70 -18.03 -22.31 11.26
N LEU A 71 -17.07 -23.12 10.79
CA LEU A 71 -17.13 -23.80 9.50
C LEU A 71 -18.21 -24.89 9.46
N GLU A 72 -18.40 -25.65 10.53
CA GLU A 72 -19.48 -26.63 10.65
C GLU A 72 -20.85 -25.93 10.65
N SER A 73 -21.02 -24.86 11.44
CA SER A 73 -22.22 -24.02 11.45
C SER A 73 -22.50 -23.38 10.08
N SER A 74 -21.47 -22.88 9.39
CA SER A 74 -21.59 -22.31 8.04
C SER A 74 -21.95 -23.39 7.00
N SER A 75 -21.39 -24.59 7.11
CA SER A 75 -21.76 -25.73 6.26
C SER A 75 -23.22 -26.14 6.48
N ASP A 76 -23.68 -26.18 7.73
CA ASP A 76 -25.08 -26.44 8.11
C ASP A 76 -26.02 -25.37 7.53
N GLN A 77 -25.64 -24.09 7.60
CA GLN A 77 -26.40 -22.99 7.02
C GLN A 77 -26.49 -23.09 5.48
N ILE A 78 -25.38 -23.39 4.81
CA ILE A 78 -25.34 -23.60 3.36
C ILE A 78 -26.19 -24.81 2.95
N GLN A 79 -26.17 -25.90 3.72
CA GLN A 79 -27.01 -27.06 3.43
C GLN A 79 -28.50 -26.74 3.62
N ARG A 80 -28.90 -26.06 4.71
CA ARG A 80 -30.29 -25.61 4.91
C ARG A 80 -30.74 -24.66 3.79
N GLN A 81 -29.87 -23.76 3.30
CA GLN A 81 -30.16 -22.93 2.13
C GLN A 81 -30.32 -23.76 0.84
N SER A 82 -29.50 -24.80 0.65
CA SER A 82 -29.63 -25.72 -0.48
C SER A 82 -30.92 -26.55 -0.42
N GLU A 83 -31.36 -26.95 0.77
CA GLU A 83 -32.62 -27.67 1.01
C GLU A 83 -33.83 -26.75 0.74
N GLN A 84 -33.81 -25.51 1.26
CA GLN A 84 -34.84 -24.49 0.96
C GLN A 84 -34.92 -24.14 -0.54
N LEU A 85 -33.78 -24.09 -1.24
CA LEU A 85 -33.76 -23.89 -2.69
C LEU A 85 -34.33 -25.09 -3.45
N ALA A 86 -34.09 -26.32 -3.00
CA ALA A 86 -34.70 -27.53 -3.57
C ALA A 86 -36.22 -27.53 -3.37
N GLU A 87 -36.72 -27.25 -2.15
CA GLU A 87 -38.15 -27.13 -1.86
C GLU A 87 -38.82 -26.04 -2.71
N SER A 88 -38.15 -24.89 -2.90
CA SER A 88 -38.62 -23.80 -3.78
C SER A 88 -38.70 -24.23 -5.24
N ILE A 89 -37.72 -24.99 -5.74
CA ILE A 89 -37.72 -25.54 -7.10
C ILE A 89 -38.86 -26.56 -7.29
N ASP A 90 -39.08 -27.48 -6.34
CA ASP A 90 -40.15 -28.47 -6.42
C ASP A 90 -41.54 -27.82 -6.30
N ALA A 91 -41.68 -26.76 -5.49
CA ALA A 91 -42.89 -25.96 -5.42
C ALA A 91 -43.17 -25.19 -6.72
N LEU A 92 -42.14 -24.67 -7.40
CA LEU A 92 -42.26 -24.03 -8.70
C LEU A 92 -42.63 -25.03 -9.80
N GLN A 93 -42.01 -26.21 -9.84
CA GLN A 93 -42.39 -27.28 -10.78
C GLN A 93 -43.83 -27.76 -10.55
N SER A 94 -44.23 -27.90 -9.29
CA SER A 94 -45.62 -28.24 -8.92
C SER A 94 -46.61 -27.16 -9.38
N ARG A 95 -46.23 -25.88 -9.27
CA ARG A 95 -47.02 -24.75 -9.79
C ARG A 95 -47.09 -24.75 -11.32
N GLU A 96 -46.00 -25.06 -12.02
CA GLU A 96 -45.97 -25.17 -13.48
C GLU A 96 -46.86 -26.30 -13.98
N GLN A 97 -46.80 -27.48 -13.36
CA GLN A 97 -47.70 -28.60 -13.67
C GLN A 97 -49.16 -28.25 -13.39
N ALA A 98 -49.46 -27.58 -12.27
CA ALA A 98 -50.82 -27.12 -11.98
C ALA A 98 -51.34 -26.16 -13.07
N LEU A 99 -50.56 -25.14 -13.45
CA LEU A 99 -50.91 -24.20 -14.52
C LEU A 99 -51.06 -24.89 -15.88
N ALA A 100 -50.25 -25.90 -16.19
CA ALA A 100 -50.40 -26.70 -17.40
C ALA A 100 -51.74 -27.47 -17.41
N THR A 101 -52.15 -28.05 -16.27
CA THR A 101 -53.47 -28.71 -16.17
C THR A 101 -54.65 -27.73 -16.18
N GLU A 102 -54.49 -26.51 -15.68
CA GLU A 102 -55.52 -25.46 -15.80
C GLU A 102 -55.64 -24.94 -17.23
N LEU A 103 -54.51 -24.80 -17.96
CA LEU A 103 -54.53 -24.48 -19.39
C LEU A 103 -55.20 -25.59 -20.21
N GLN A 104 -54.89 -26.87 -19.96
CA GLN A 104 -55.57 -27.97 -20.64
C GLN A 104 -57.08 -27.96 -20.36
N ARG A 105 -57.49 -27.78 -19.09
CA ARG A 105 -58.92 -27.64 -18.73
C ARG A 105 -59.58 -26.46 -19.42
N PHE A 106 -58.89 -25.34 -19.58
CA PHE A 106 -59.42 -24.16 -20.29
C PHE A 106 -59.57 -24.43 -21.79
N GLU A 107 -58.66 -25.19 -22.42
CA GLU A 107 -58.81 -25.64 -23.81
C GLU A 107 -59.98 -26.63 -23.99
N GLU A 108 -60.16 -27.57 -23.04
CA GLU A 108 -61.29 -28.51 -23.01
C GLU A 108 -62.63 -27.78 -22.83
N GLN A 109 -62.73 -26.90 -21.81
CA GLN A 109 -63.93 -26.11 -21.50
C GLN A 109 -64.30 -25.12 -22.62
N LYS A 110 -63.31 -24.65 -23.39
CA LYS A 110 -63.52 -23.85 -24.62
C LYS A 110 -64.08 -24.68 -25.78
N GLY A 111 -63.83 -26.00 -25.80
CA GLY A 111 -64.56 -26.93 -26.65
C GLY A 111 -66.04 -27.04 -26.23
N ASP A 112 -66.27 -27.14 -24.92
CA ASP A 112 -67.63 -27.24 -24.36
C ASP A 112 -68.45 -25.96 -24.53
N GLN A 113 -67.84 -24.77 -24.62
CA GLN A 113 -68.54 -23.54 -24.98
C GLN A 113 -69.32 -23.69 -26.30
N GLY A 114 -68.79 -24.45 -27.27
CA GLY A 114 -69.51 -24.76 -28.52
C GLY A 114 -70.76 -25.63 -28.29
N GLN A 115 -70.71 -26.54 -27.32
CA GLN A 115 -71.86 -27.36 -26.91
C GLN A 115 -72.93 -26.48 -26.25
N TRP A 116 -72.54 -25.63 -25.28
CA TRP A 116 -73.42 -24.67 -24.63
C TRP A 116 -74.07 -23.68 -25.60
N GLU A 117 -73.37 -23.23 -26.64
CA GLU A 117 -73.94 -22.37 -27.67
C GLU A 117 -74.96 -23.13 -28.56
N THR A 118 -74.74 -24.41 -28.84
CA THR A 118 -75.75 -25.25 -29.54
C THR A 118 -76.97 -25.60 -28.67
N GLU A 119 -76.77 -25.99 -27.40
CA GLU A 119 -77.88 -26.25 -26.47
C GLU A 119 -78.70 -24.98 -26.23
N ARG A 120 -78.06 -23.82 -26.09
CA ARG A 120 -78.75 -22.53 -25.97
C ARG A 120 -79.55 -22.19 -27.23
N ALA A 121 -79.05 -22.51 -28.42
CA ALA A 121 -79.79 -22.32 -29.67
C ALA A 121 -81.01 -23.26 -29.74
N GLU A 122 -80.86 -24.53 -29.33
CA GLU A 122 -81.94 -25.51 -29.29
C GLU A 122 -83.01 -25.15 -28.25
N LEU A 123 -82.60 -24.76 -27.03
CA LEU A 123 -83.49 -24.23 -25.98
C LEU A 123 -84.23 -22.96 -26.44
N THR A 124 -83.57 -22.08 -27.20
CA THR A 124 -84.24 -20.90 -27.79
C THR A 124 -85.32 -21.34 -28.78
N SER A 125 -85.03 -22.31 -29.65
CA SER A 125 -86.02 -22.89 -30.57
C SER A 125 -87.18 -23.58 -29.85
N GLN A 126 -86.93 -24.26 -28.73
CA GLN A 126 -87.97 -24.87 -27.90
C GLN A 126 -88.85 -23.80 -27.22
N VAL A 127 -88.26 -22.70 -26.73
CA VAL A 127 -89.00 -21.56 -26.17
C VAL A 127 -89.88 -20.88 -27.21
N ASP A 128 -89.38 -20.64 -28.42
CA ASP A 128 -90.17 -20.08 -29.52
C ASP A 128 -91.32 -21.00 -29.95
N GLN A 129 -91.10 -22.32 -29.93
CA GLN A 129 -92.17 -23.29 -30.22
C GLN A 129 -93.24 -23.29 -29.13
N LEU A 130 -92.86 -23.36 -27.85
CA LEU A 130 -93.78 -23.28 -26.72
C LEU A 130 -94.56 -21.96 -26.66
N GLN A 131 -93.97 -20.84 -27.09
CA GLN A 131 -94.68 -19.55 -27.21
C GLN A 131 -95.75 -19.56 -28.32
N ASN A 132 -95.54 -20.30 -29.41
CA ASN A 132 -96.55 -20.47 -30.45
C ASN A 132 -97.66 -21.42 -29.99
N ASP A 133 -97.32 -22.56 -29.39
CA ASP A 133 -98.30 -23.51 -28.82
C ASP A 133 -99.21 -22.83 -27.76
N LEU A 134 -98.62 -22.00 -26.90
CA LEU A 134 -99.35 -21.20 -25.91
C LEU A 134 -100.28 -20.17 -26.57
N ARG A 135 -99.86 -19.53 -27.68
CA ARG A 135 -100.68 -18.59 -28.45
C ARG A 135 -101.87 -19.30 -29.11
N GLU A 136 -101.69 -20.51 -29.64
CA GLU A 136 -102.79 -21.31 -30.18
C GLU A 136 -103.76 -21.74 -29.07
N ALA A 137 -103.26 -22.19 -27.92
CA ALA A 137 -104.07 -22.58 -26.77
C ALA A 137 -104.92 -21.41 -26.23
N VAL A 138 -104.41 -20.17 -26.24
CA VAL A 138 -105.18 -18.96 -25.91
C VAL A 138 -106.31 -18.73 -26.92
N GLY A 139 -106.06 -18.85 -28.22
CA GLY A 139 -107.11 -18.74 -29.25
C GLY A 139 -108.21 -19.80 -29.12
N VAL A 140 -107.85 -21.03 -28.74
CA VAL A 140 -108.82 -22.10 -28.43
C VAL A 140 -109.65 -21.75 -27.19
N LYS A 141 -109.03 -21.22 -26.14
CA LYS A 141 -109.72 -20.76 -24.92
C LYS A 141 -110.73 -19.64 -25.21
N GLU A 142 -110.36 -18.66 -26.01
CA GLU A 142 -111.27 -17.57 -26.44
C GLU A 142 -112.49 -18.13 -27.22
N SER A 143 -112.25 -19.07 -28.14
CA SER A 143 -113.33 -19.78 -28.86
C SER A 143 -114.28 -20.55 -27.94
N LEU A 144 -113.76 -21.12 -26.84
CA LEU A 144 -114.57 -21.81 -25.84
C LEU A 144 -115.35 -20.84 -24.94
N GLN A 145 -114.76 -19.72 -24.53
CA GLN A 145 -115.47 -18.70 -23.74
C GLN A 145 -116.66 -18.10 -24.52
N GLN A 146 -116.52 -17.85 -25.82
CA GLN A 146 -117.66 -17.40 -26.65
C GLN A 146 -118.79 -18.44 -26.70
N LYS A 147 -118.45 -19.73 -26.87
CA LYS A 147 -119.45 -20.82 -26.89
C LYS A 147 -120.18 -20.99 -25.57
N ILE A 148 -119.54 -20.69 -24.44
CA ILE A 148 -120.17 -20.72 -23.10
C ILE A 148 -121.21 -19.59 -22.98
N LEU A 149 -120.88 -18.37 -23.42
CA LEU A 149 -121.83 -17.24 -23.45
C LEU A 149 -123.04 -17.54 -24.36
N ASP A 150 -122.79 -18.11 -25.55
CA ASP A 150 -123.83 -18.53 -26.49
C ASP A 150 -124.73 -19.67 -25.96
N GLN A 151 -124.31 -20.41 -24.94
CA GLN A 151 -125.12 -21.41 -24.24
C GLN A 151 -125.87 -20.81 -23.04
N GLN A 152 -125.27 -19.90 -22.29
CA GLN A 152 -125.93 -19.21 -21.17
C GLN A 152 -127.19 -18.45 -21.64
N ALA A 153 -127.10 -17.72 -22.75
CA ALA A 153 -128.26 -17.02 -23.32
C ALA A 153 -129.44 -17.95 -23.67
N LYS A 154 -129.18 -19.20 -24.09
CA LYS A 154 -130.23 -20.20 -24.36
C LYS A 154 -130.79 -20.81 -23.07
N HIS A 155 -130.00 -20.83 -22.00
CA HIS A 155 -130.42 -21.37 -20.72
C HIS A 155 -131.42 -20.45 -20.02
N ASP A 156 -131.30 -19.13 -20.22
CA ASP A 156 -132.25 -18.13 -19.71
C ASP A 156 -133.61 -18.20 -20.44
N GLU A 157 -133.63 -18.37 -21.77
CA GLU A 157 -134.87 -18.62 -22.53
C GLU A 157 -135.61 -19.89 -22.04
N ALA A 158 -134.86 -20.96 -21.74
CA ALA A 158 -135.43 -22.21 -21.24
C ALA A 158 -136.03 -22.07 -19.84
N VAL A 159 -135.40 -21.30 -18.94
CA VAL A 159 -135.92 -21.05 -17.58
C VAL A 159 -137.25 -20.28 -17.64
N GLN A 160 -137.41 -19.33 -18.56
CA GLN A 160 -138.65 -18.58 -18.69
C GLN A 160 -139.82 -19.45 -19.16
N GLY A 161 -139.57 -20.44 -20.04
CA GLY A 161 -140.59 -21.39 -20.50
C GLY A 161 -141.05 -22.41 -19.44
N LEU A 162 -140.25 -22.67 -18.41
CA LEU A 162 -140.60 -23.59 -17.32
C LEU A 162 -141.59 -22.99 -16.30
N GLN A 163 -141.78 -21.66 -16.31
CA GLN A 163 -142.61 -20.96 -15.33
C GLN A 163 -144.12 -21.02 -15.64
N ASP A 164 -144.49 -21.20 -16.92
CA ASP A 164 -145.90 -21.27 -17.38
C ASP A 164 -146.51 -22.69 -17.29
N ALA A 165 -145.72 -23.72 -16.97
CA ALA A 165 -146.11 -25.13 -17.07
C ALA A 165 -146.69 -25.76 -15.78
N LEU A 166 -146.91 -24.97 -14.72
CA LEU A 166 -146.98 -25.47 -13.34
C LEU A 166 -148.40 -25.81 -12.80
N GLU A 167 -149.39 -26.05 -13.67
CA GLU A 167 -150.79 -26.36 -13.29
C GLU A 167 -151.31 -27.75 -13.76
N SER A 168 -150.49 -28.81 -13.65
CA SER A 168 -150.98 -30.19 -13.87
C SER A 168 -150.28 -31.22 -12.99
N ASP A 169 -151.05 -32.05 -12.28
CA ASP A 169 -150.55 -32.97 -11.24
C ASP A 169 -149.72 -34.14 -11.79
N GLN A 170 -149.74 -34.37 -13.11
CA GLN A 170 -148.79 -35.27 -13.78
C GLN A 170 -147.36 -34.71 -13.82
N ALA A 171 -147.20 -33.37 -13.76
CA ALA A 171 -145.90 -32.73 -13.64
C ALA A 171 -145.20 -33.08 -12.32
N ALA A 172 -145.93 -33.30 -11.22
CA ALA A 172 -145.31 -33.60 -9.93
C ALA A 172 -144.46 -34.89 -9.95
N GLN A 173 -144.89 -35.93 -10.68
CA GLN A 173 -144.12 -37.16 -10.86
C GLN A 173 -143.01 -37.00 -11.92
N ALA A 174 -143.24 -36.20 -12.97
CA ALA A 174 -142.20 -35.85 -13.94
C ALA A 174 -141.05 -35.10 -13.24
N ILE A 175 -141.37 -34.07 -12.47
CA ILE A 175 -140.45 -33.28 -11.63
C ILE A 175 -139.76 -34.19 -10.60
N GLN A 176 -140.42 -35.19 -10.01
CA GLN A 176 -139.71 -36.11 -9.10
C GLN A 176 -138.69 -37.01 -9.81
N CYS A 177 -138.96 -37.42 -11.05
CA CYS A 177 -137.99 -38.15 -11.88
C CYS A 177 -136.87 -37.23 -12.39
N GLU A 178 -137.21 -36.00 -12.77
CA GLU A 178 -136.29 -34.95 -13.23
C GLU A 178 -135.35 -34.48 -12.11
N LEU A 179 -135.86 -34.28 -10.89
CA LEU A 179 -135.04 -34.01 -9.70
C LEU A 179 -134.11 -35.18 -9.37
N LYS A 180 -134.55 -36.43 -9.54
CA LYS A 180 -133.67 -37.60 -9.37
C LYS A 180 -132.60 -37.68 -10.46
N ALA A 181 -132.95 -37.39 -11.71
CA ALA A 181 -131.99 -37.30 -12.81
C ALA A 181 -130.98 -36.16 -12.56
N ARG A 182 -131.45 -35.00 -12.08
CA ARG A 182 -130.61 -33.85 -11.76
C ARG A 182 -129.73 -34.08 -10.52
N ILE A 183 -130.20 -34.84 -9.52
CA ILE A 183 -129.36 -35.28 -8.40
C ILE A 183 -128.25 -36.21 -8.92
N ALA A 184 -128.58 -37.21 -9.74
CA ALA A 184 -127.57 -38.11 -10.32
C ALA A 184 -126.59 -37.36 -11.25
N GLU A 185 -127.05 -36.35 -11.99
CA GLU A 185 -126.22 -35.47 -12.81
C GLU A 185 -125.30 -34.60 -11.94
N LEU A 186 -125.80 -34.03 -10.84
CA LEU A 186 -125.00 -33.26 -9.88
C LEU A 186 -124.00 -34.14 -9.12
N GLU A 187 -124.35 -35.38 -8.81
CA GLU A 187 -123.43 -36.39 -8.25
C GLU A 187 -122.34 -36.75 -9.27
N GLN A 188 -122.69 -36.90 -10.56
CA GLN A 188 -121.71 -37.12 -11.64
C GLN A 188 -120.79 -35.89 -11.82
N GLN A 189 -121.34 -34.68 -11.81
CA GLN A 189 -120.56 -33.43 -11.88
C GLN A 189 -119.67 -33.24 -10.65
N LEU A 190 -120.14 -33.58 -9.45
CA LEU A 190 -119.36 -33.54 -8.22
C LEU A 190 -118.21 -34.55 -8.25
N ASN A 191 -118.44 -35.78 -8.70
CA ASN A 191 -117.39 -36.79 -8.88
C ASN A 191 -116.36 -36.35 -9.92
N LEU A 192 -116.78 -35.75 -11.03
CA LEU A 192 -115.87 -35.17 -12.03
C LEU A 192 -115.06 -33.99 -11.46
N ALA A 193 -115.67 -33.12 -10.66
CA ALA A 193 -114.99 -32.01 -10.00
C ALA A 193 -114.01 -32.48 -8.92
N ILE A 194 -114.31 -33.58 -8.21
CA ILE A 194 -113.39 -34.24 -7.28
C ILE A 194 -112.20 -34.83 -8.04
N GLN A 195 -112.44 -35.53 -9.16
CA GLN A 195 -111.36 -36.05 -10.00
C GLN A 195 -110.46 -34.91 -10.51
N GLN A 196 -111.05 -33.84 -11.07
CA GLN A 196 -110.31 -32.67 -11.54
C GLN A 196 -109.54 -31.95 -10.43
N ARG A 197 -110.08 -31.89 -9.20
CA ARG A 197 -109.38 -31.37 -8.02
C ARG A 197 -108.18 -32.24 -7.67
N ASP A 198 -108.32 -33.55 -7.67
CA ASP A 198 -107.25 -34.47 -7.25
C ASP A 198 -106.15 -34.58 -8.32
N GLU A 199 -106.53 -34.47 -9.59
CA GLU A 199 -105.62 -34.33 -10.73
C GLU A 199 -104.87 -32.98 -10.67
N ALA A 200 -105.55 -31.88 -10.34
CA ALA A 200 -104.93 -30.57 -10.11
C ALA A 200 -104.03 -30.54 -8.85
N ASN A 201 -104.38 -31.26 -7.78
CA ASN A 201 -103.53 -31.44 -6.60
C ASN A 201 -102.26 -32.21 -6.97
N SER A 202 -102.37 -33.30 -7.75
CA SER A 202 -101.21 -34.04 -8.25
C SER A 202 -100.28 -33.16 -9.11
N VAL A 203 -100.84 -32.29 -9.96
CA VAL A 203 -100.06 -31.31 -10.73
C VAL A 203 -99.38 -30.30 -9.79
N LEU A 204 -100.08 -29.78 -8.79
CA LEU A 204 -99.51 -28.85 -7.79
C LEU A 204 -98.36 -29.49 -6.99
N ASP A 205 -98.46 -30.77 -6.62
CA ASP A 205 -97.41 -31.47 -5.91
C ASP A 205 -96.20 -31.78 -6.82
N THR A 206 -96.41 -32.13 -8.09
CA THR A 206 -95.29 -32.20 -9.06
C THR A 206 -94.64 -30.83 -9.30
N ALA A 207 -95.42 -29.75 -9.29
CA ALA A 207 -94.90 -28.39 -9.44
C ALA A 207 -94.17 -27.89 -8.19
N ARG A 208 -94.52 -28.37 -6.99
CA ARG A 208 -93.75 -28.13 -5.75
C ARG A 208 -92.39 -28.82 -5.83
N ASN A 209 -92.36 -30.13 -6.09
CA ASN A 209 -91.12 -30.88 -6.21
C ASN A 209 -90.19 -30.24 -7.26
N ALA A 210 -90.70 -29.85 -8.43
CA ALA A 210 -89.93 -29.18 -9.48
C ALA A 210 -89.54 -27.72 -9.16
N VAL A 211 -90.07 -27.11 -8.09
CA VAL A 211 -89.60 -25.83 -7.53
C VAL A 211 -88.53 -26.08 -6.47
N ASP A 212 -88.70 -27.09 -5.62
CA ASP A 212 -87.73 -27.48 -4.60
C ASP A 212 -86.42 -27.97 -5.26
N GLU A 213 -86.50 -28.87 -6.26
CA GLU A 213 -85.36 -29.31 -7.09
C GLU A 213 -84.61 -28.14 -7.77
N ARG A 214 -85.34 -27.07 -8.13
CA ARG A 214 -84.75 -25.85 -8.71
C ARG A 214 -84.13 -24.94 -7.66
N ALA A 215 -84.68 -24.90 -6.44
CA ALA A 215 -84.10 -24.16 -5.34
C ALA A 215 -82.77 -24.78 -4.91
N ASP A 216 -82.71 -26.11 -4.82
CA ASP A 216 -81.47 -26.86 -4.53
C ASP A 216 -80.40 -26.60 -5.60
N HIS A 217 -80.75 -26.70 -6.90
CA HIS A 217 -79.79 -26.43 -7.97
C HIS A 217 -79.36 -24.95 -8.06
N VAL A 218 -80.23 -23.99 -7.70
CA VAL A 218 -79.82 -22.58 -7.58
C VAL A 218 -78.84 -22.39 -6.42
N ALA A 219 -79.05 -23.04 -5.27
CA ALA A 219 -78.10 -22.99 -4.16
C ALA A 219 -76.73 -23.61 -4.51
N GLU A 220 -76.74 -24.70 -5.28
CA GLU A 220 -75.52 -25.36 -5.80
C GLU A 220 -74.74 -24.44 -6.77
N LEU A 221 -75.45 -23.72 -7.65
CA LEU A 221 -74.86 -22.69 -8.53
C LEU A 221 -74.37 -21.47 -7.76
N GLU A 222 -75.08 -21.01 -6.72
CA GLU A 222 -74.64 -19.90 -5.85
C GLU A 222 -73.38 -20.27 -5.07
N GLN A 223 -73.25 -21.51 -4.58
CA GLN A 223 -72.05 -22.03 -3.93
C GLN A 223 -70.87 -22.08 -4.91
N SER A 224 -71.04 -22.70 -6.08
CA SER A 224 -70.01 -22.77 -7.13
C SER A 224 -69.50 -21.38 -7.54
N LEU A 225 -70.42 -20.41 -7.66
CA LEU A 225 -70.10 -19.02 -7.99
C LEU A 225 -69.48 -18.24 -6.81
N ALA A 226 -69.62 -18.70 -5.57
CA ALA A 226 -68.87 -18.19 -4.42
C ALA A 226 -67.44 -18.78 -4.39
N ASP A 227 -67.28 -20.06 -4.70
CA ASP A 227 -65.98 -20.74 -4.74
C ASP A 227 -65.07 -20.16 -5.83
N GLU A 228 -65.60 -19.95 -7.05
CA GLU A 228 -64.86 -19.27 -8.13
C GLU A 228 -64.56 -17.79 -7.80
N ARG A 229 -65.37 -17.12 -6.98
CA ARG A 229 -65.04 -15.77 -6.46
C ARG A 229 -63.87 -15.81 -5.47
N SER A 230 -63.79 -16.81 -4.60
CA SER A 230 -62.63 -17.01 -3.71
C SER A 230 -61.38 -17.26 -4.55
N LYS A 231 -61.45 -18.22 -5.47
CA LYS A 231 -60.34 -18.59 -6.37
C LYS A 231 -59.84 -17.42 -7.19
N ASN A 232 -60.74 -16.59 -7.74
CA ASN A 232 -60.34 -15.39 -8.48
C ASN A 232 -59.71 -14.32 -7.57
N SER A 233 -60.16 -14.19 -6.32
CA SER A 233 -59.51 -13.31 -5.31
C SER A 233 -58.10 -13.80 -4.93
N GLU A 234 -57.91 -15.12 -4.82
CA GLU A 234 -56.59 -15.74 -4.57
C GLU A 234 -55.65 -15.56 -5.78
N LEU A 235 -56.16 -15.72 -7.00
CA LEU A 235 -55.40 -15.48 -8.23
C LEU A 235 -55.01 -14.00 -8.37
N GLN A 236 -55.89 -13.05 -8.02
CA GLN A 236 -55.56 -11.63 -7.99
C GLN A 236 -54.47 -11.33 -6.97
N ALA A 237 -54.60 -11.79 -5.72
CA ALA A 237 -53.57 -11.60 -4.69
C ALA A 237 -52.21 -12.21 -5.10
N ARG A 238 -52.22 -13.34 -5.81
CA ARG A 238 -51.02 -13.99 -6.36
C ARG A 238 -50.42 -13.23 -7.56
N ALA A 239 -51.23 -12.54 -8.35
CA ALA A 239 -50.77 -11.65 -9.41
C ALA A 239 -50.12 -10.38 -8.81
N ASP A 240 -50.76 -9.77 -7.82
CA ASP A 240 -50.23 -8.61 -7.09
C ASP A 240 -48.90 -8.96 -6.39
N GLN A 241 -48.80 -10.14 -5.77
CA GLN A 241 -47.56 -10.67 -5.20
C GLN A 241 -46.45 -10.81 -6.25
N MET A 242 -46.73 -11.40 -7.41
CA MET A 242 -45.72 -11.52 -8.47
C MET A 242 -45.33 -10.16 -9.05
N GLN A 243 -46.25 -9.19 -9.15
CA GLN A 243 -45.92 -7.85 -9.62
C GLN A 243 -45.05 -7.08 -8.60
N ALA A 244 -45.24 -7.32 -7.30
CA ALA A 244 -44.33 -6.84 -6.26
C ALA A 244 -42.94 -7.50 -6.37
N GLN A 245 -42.86 -8.82 -6.61
CA GLN A 245 -41.60 -9.53 -6.84
C GLN A 245 -40.87 -9.02 -8.09
N VAL A 246 -41.57 -8.84 -9.21
CA VAL A 246 -40.99 -8.24 -10.44
C VAL A 246 -40.46 -6.84 -10.16
N SER A 247 -41.20 -6.02 -9.41
CA SER A 247 -40.75 -4.66 -9.04
C SER A 247 -39.51 -4.68 -8.14
N GLY A 248 -39.41 -5.65 -7.22
CA GLY A 248 -38.22 -5.85 -6.39
C GLY A 248 -36.99 -6.28 -7.20
N VAL A 249 -37.16 -7.23 -8.12
CA VAL A 249 -36.09 -7.68 -9.04
C VAL A 249 -35.69 -6.55 -10.02
N GLN A 250 -36.63 -5.72 -10.44
CA GLN A 250 -36.35 -4.52 -11.24
C GLN A 250 -35.44 -3.54 -10.48
N GLY A 251 -35.77 -3.24 -9.21
CA GLY A 251 -34.95 -2.39 -8.35
C GLY A 251 -33.56 -2.98 -8.08
N GLN A 252 -33.46 -4.29 -7.85
CA GLN A 252 -32.16 -4.98 -7.73
C GLN A 252 -31.32 -4.88 -9.01
N LEU A 253 -31.95 -5.03 -10.19
CA LEU A 253 -31.27 -4.89 -11.48
C LEU A 253 -30.76 -3.45 -11.69
N ASP A 254 -31.57 -2.44 -11.36
CA ASP A 254 -31.19 -1.04 -11.47
C ASP A 254 -30.03 -0.70 -10.50
N THR A 255 -30.02 -1.27 -9.28
CA THR A 255 -28.89 -1.17 -8.33
C THR A 255 -27.61 -1.80 -8.89
N VAL A 256 -27.67 -3.05 -9.36
CA VAL A 256 -26.50 -3.75 -9.93
C VAL A 256 -25.98 -3.05 -11.20
N LEU A 257 -26.85 -2.40 -11.98
CA LEU A 257 -26.44 -1.57 -13.11
C LEU A 257 -25.70 -0.30 -12.66
N ALA A 258 -26.14 0.35 -11.57
CA ALA A 258 -25.45 1.50 -10.99
C ALA A 258 -24.08 1.11 -10.37
N GLU A 259 -24.02 0.01 -9.62
CA GLU A 259 -22.77 -0.55 -9.08
C GLU A 259 -21.77 -0.88 -10.19
N LYS A 260 -22.21 -1.56 -11.25
CA LYS A 260 -21.40 -1.82 -12.45
C LYS A 260 -20.87 -0.52 -13.05
N GLN A 261 -21.70 0.51 -13.15
CA GLN A 261 -21.32 1.79 -13.75
C GLN A 261 -20.31 2.57 -12.88
N ALA A 262 -20.37 2.43 -11.55
CA ALA A 262 -19.36 2.96 -10.64
C ALA A 262 -18.02 2.21 -10.80
N VAL A 263 -18.03 0.87 -10.80
CA VAL A 263 -16.83 0.04 -11.01
C VAL A 263 -16.19 0.30 -12.39
N GLU A 264 -16.98 0.55 -13.43
CA GLU A 264 -16.47 0.97 -14.74
C GLU A 264 -15.81 2.37 -14.69
N GLN A 265 -16.28 3.30 -13.86
CA GLN A 265 -15.62 4.60 -13.65
C GLN A 265 -14.31 4.45 -12.87
N GLU A 266 -14.30 3.67 -11.77
CA GLU A 266 -13.09 3.38 -11.00
C GLU A 266 -12.01 2.71 -11.85
N LEU A 267 -12.39 1.71 -12.66
CA LEU A 267 -11.48 1.02 -13.57
C LEU A 267 -10.84 1.97 -14.59
N ASN A 268 -11.62 2.91 -15.15
CA ASN A 268 -11.09 3.96 -16.03
C ASN A 268 -10.16 4.93 -15.28
N GLY A 269 -10.46 5.26 -14.02
CA GLY A 269 -9.59 6.05 -13.15
C GLY A 269 -8.24 5.38 -12.89
N VAL A 270 -8.25 4.09 -12.54
CA VAL A 270 -7.03 3.28 -12.32
C VAL A 270 -6.24 3.11 -13.61
N GLN A 271 -6.88 2.93 -14.77
CA GLN A 271 -6.19 2.90 -16.07
C GLN A 271 -5.49 4.23 -16.38
N SER A 272 -6.15 5.36 -16.11
CA SER A 272 -5.55 6.71 -16.26
C SER A 272 -4.35 6.92 -15.32
N GLN A 273 -4.47 6.51 -14.05
CA GLN A 273 -3.38 6.56 -13.08
C GLN A 273 -2.19 5.68 -13.52
N ASN A 274 -2.44 4.47 -13.99
CA ASN A 274 -1.39 3.58 -14.50
C ASN A 274 -0.67 4.17 -15.72
N ALA A 275 -1.39 4.77 -16.68
CA ALA A 275 -0.77 5.45 -17.81
C ALA A 275 0.13 6.64 -17.38
N GLY A 276 -0.31 7.41 -16.37
CA GLY A 276 0.50 8.47 -15.77
C GLY A 276 1.75 7.93 -15.03
N LEU A 277 1.64 6.80 -14.33
CA LEU A 277 2.76 6.12 -13.69
C LEU A 277 3.75 5.53 -14.71
N GLU A 278 3.27 4.99 -15.83
CA GLU A 278 4.11 4.52 -16.95
C GLU A 278 4.89 5.68 -17.60
N GLN A 279 4.24 6.84 -17.83
CA GLN A 279 4.95 8.04 -18.29
C GLN A 279 6.01 8.48 -17.28
N ASN A 280 5.66 8.61 -16.00
CA ASN A 280 6.60 9.01 -14.95
C ASN A 280 7.80 8.06 -14.85
N LEU A 281 7.57 6.75 -15.00
CA LEU A 281 8.62 5.73 -15.04
C LEU A 281 9.49 5.85 -16.31
N GLN A 282 8.92 6.23 -17.46
CA GLN A 282 9.67 6.46 -18.69
C GLN A 282 10.53 7.73 -18.61
N GLU A 283 10.00 8.83 -18.04
CA GLU A 283 10.80 10.03 -17.78
C GLU A 283 11.92 9.76 -16.76
N ALA A 284 11.64 8.98 -15.71
CA ALA A 284 12.66 8.59 -14.72
C ALA A 284 13.80 7.77 -15.36
N LYS A 285 13.48 6.86 -16.30
CA LYS A 285 14.48 6.12 -17.09
C LYS A 285 15.31 7.06 -17.97
N GLN A 286 14.68 7.97 -18.71
CA GLN A 286 15.40 8.95 -19.53
C GLN A 286 16.33 9.85 -18.69
N ARG A 287 15.88 10.29 -17.51
CA ARG A 287 16.73 11.04 -16.55
C ARG A 287 17.89 10.18 -16.02
N ALA A 288 17.69 8.89 -15.81
CA ALA A 288 18.76 7.97 -15.41
C ALA A 288 19.79 7.76 -16.54
N ASP A 289 19.35 7.52 -17.78
CA ASP A 289 20.20 7.37 -18.97
C ASP A 289 21.05 8.64 -19.21
N GLU A 290 20.43 9.82 -19.08
CA GLU A 290 21.13 11.11 -19.13
C GLU A 290 22.22 11.24 -18.04
N MET A 291 21.92 10.80 -16.81
CA MET A 291 22.86 10.88 -15.69
C MET A 291 23.99 9.85 -15.82
N GLU A 292 23.73 8.67 -16.37
CA GLU A 292 24.79 7.70 -16.72
C GLU A 292 25.70 8.26 -17.84
N GLY A 293 25.11 8.95 -18.83
CA GLY A 293 25.87 9.66 -19.86
C GLY A 293 26.77 10.77 -19.29
N LYS A 294 26.22 11.62 -18.42
CA LYS A 294 26.98 12.67 -17.70
C LYS A 294 28.07 12.08 -16.81
N TRP A 295 27.80 10.96 -16.13
CA TRP A 295 28.77 10.26 -15.28
C TRP A 295 29.93 9.65 -16.10
N LYS A 296 29.64 9.02 -17.24
CA LYS A 296 30.67 8.50 -18.17
C LYS A 296 31.57 9.61 -18.70
N LEU A 297 30.99 10.76 -19.07
CA LEU A 297 31.77 11.93 -19.51
C LEU A 297 32.65 12.48 -18.37
N ALA A 298 32.11 12.60 -17.15
CA ALA A 298 32.87 13.04 -15.98
C ALA A 298 33.97 12.04 -15.57
N GLN A 299 33.75 10.73 -15.76
CA GLN A 299 34.80 9.73 -15.63
C GLN A 299 35.90 9.95 -16.68
N GLN A 300 35.55 10.05 -17.97
CA GLN A 300 36.54 10.25 -19.02
C GLN A 300 37.38 11.52 -18.78
N GLN A 301 36.75 12.63 -18.37
CA GLN A 301 37.44 13.86 -18.01
C GLN A 301 38.40 13.69 -16.83
N ARG A 302 38.02 12.87 -15.83
CA ARG A 302 38.91 12.51 -14.71
C ARG A 302 40.10 11.69 -15.18
N ASP A 303 39.87 10.68 -16.00
CA ASP A 303 40.89 9.74 -16.46
C ASP A 303 41.89 10.44 -17.42
N ASP A 304 41.41 11.37 -18.27
CA ASP A 304 42.23 12.30 -19.05
C ASP A 304 43.05 13.24 -18.14
N ALA A 305 42.45 13.82 -17.10
CA ALA A 305 43.13 14.71 -16.16
C ALA A 305 44.21 13.97 -15.34
N THR A 306 43.93 12.76 -14.87
CA THR A 306 44.90 11.88 -14.20
C THR A 306 46.04 11.52 -15.13
N SER A 307 45.77 11.23 -16.41
CA SER A 307 46.80 10.97 -17.42
C SER A 307 47.73 12.18 -17.63
N ARG A 308 47.16 13.39 -17.73
CA ARG A 308 47.94 14.65 -17.82
C ARG A 308 48.75 14.93 -16.57
N LEU A 309 48.19 14.70 -15.38
CA LEU A 309 48.92 14.85 -14.11
C LEU A 309 50.08 13.84 -13.99
N SER A 310 49.88 12.61 -14.46
CA SER A 310 50.95 11.59 -14.52
C SER A 310 52.06 12.00 -15.49
N GLN A 311 51.71 12.53 -16.67
CA GLN A 311 52.69 13.05 -17.63
C GLN A 311 53.48 14.22 -17.02
N ASN A 312 52.79 15.25 -16.53
CA ASN A 312 53.42 16.41 -15.90
C ASN A 312 54.31 16.01 -14.70
N GLY A 313 53.90 15.00 -13.94
CA GLY A 313 54.71 14.40 -12.87
C GLY A 313 56.02 13.81 -13.40
N SER A 314 55.95 12.97 -14.44
CA SER A 314 57.15 12.38 -15.06
C SER A 314 58.08 13.42 -15.72
N GLU A 315 57.52 14.48 -16.31
CA GLU A 315 58.31 15.60 -16.85
C GLU A 315 59.00 16.41 -15.74
N ALA A 316 58.33 16.61 -14.60
CA ALA A 316 58.91 17.27 -13.43
C ALA A 316 59.99 16.39 -12.75
N GLU A 317 59.76 15.08 -12.61
CA GLU A 317 60.76 14.12 -12.13
C GLU A 317 62.01 14.09 -13.02
N GLN A 318 61.82 14.09 -14.36
CA GLN A 318 62.93 14.18 -15.30
C GLN A 318 63.69 15.51 -15.15
N GLN A 319 63.00 16.64 -15.03
CA GLN A 319 63.65 17.95 -14.78
C GLN A 319 64.41 17.99 -13.46
N ILE A 320 63.89 17.38 -12.39
CA ILE A 320 64.56 17.26 -11.10
C ILE A 320 65.83 16.40 -11.22
N ALA A 321 65.76 15.26 -11.92
CA ALA A 321 66.94 14.42 -12.17
C ALA A 321 68.01 15.15 -12.99
N ASP A 322 67.60 15.88 -14.03
CA ASP A 322 68.47 16.71 -14.87
C ASP A 322 69.16 17.84 -14.07
N LEU A 323 68.44 18.46 -13.13
CA LEU A 323 68.98 19.48 -12.23
C LEU A 323 69.91 18.88 -11.18
N GLN A 324 69.59 17.71 -10.62
CA GLN A 324 70.47 16.99 -9.70
C GLN A 324 71.78 16.56 -10.37
N ALA A 325 71.72 16.06 -11.61
CA ALA A 325 72.93 15.72 -12.38
C ALA A 325 73.80 16.96 -12.69
N LYS A 326 73.18 18.11 -13.00
CA LYS A 326 73.88 19.39 -13.18
C LYS A 326 74.49 19.89 -11.87
N LEU A 327 73.78 19.76 -10.74
CA LEU A 327 74.28 20.09 -9.41
C LEU A 327 75.51 19.23 -9.05
N GLN A 328 75.40 17.91 -9.16
CA GLN A 328 76.51 16.99 -8.89
C GLN A 328 77.73 17.26 -9.79
N THR A 329 77.49 17.60 -11.05
CA THR A 329 78.56 18.03 -11.98
C THR A 329 79.23 19.31 -11.48
N ALA A 330 78.45 20.33 -11.08
CA ALA A 330 78.97 21.58 -10.53
C ALA A 330 79.75 21.35 -9.22
N GLU A 331 79.23 20.54 -8.29
CA GLU A 331 79.89 20.15 -7.05
C GLU A 331 81.24 19.45 -7.30
N SER A 332 81.30 18.50 -8.23
CA SER A 332 82.57 17.83 -8.59
C SER A 332 83.58 18.81 -9.20
N SER A 333 83.11 19.79 -10.01
CA SER A 333 83.97 20.84 -10.54
C SER A 333 84.48 21.80 -9.44
N PHE A 334 83.63 22.11 -8.46
CA PHE A 334 84.00 22.93 -7.30
C PHE A 334 85.00 22.22 -6.40
N GLN A 335 84.82 20.92 -6.14
CA GLN A 335 85.81 20.10 -5.42
C GLN A 335 87.15 20.03 -6.16
N GLY A 336 87.13 19.91 -7.49
CA GLY A 336 88.32 20.01 -8.33
C GLY A 336 89.05 21.36 -8.13
N VAL A 337 88.34 22.47 -8.35
CA VAL A 337 88.87 23.84 -8.14
C VAL A 337 89.32 24.08 -6.68
N GLN A 338 88.67 23.48 -5.69
CA GLN A 338 89.07 23.54 -4.28
C GLN A 338 90.39 22.79 -4.05
N SER A 339 90.56 21.59 -4.64
CA SER A 339 91.80 20.82 -4.56
C SER A 339 92.96 21.53 -5.28
N ASP A 340 92.72 22.18 -6.42
CA ASP A 340 93.71 22.99 -7.11
C ASP A 340 94.06 24.26 -6.32
N ASN A 341 93.10 24.92 -5.67
CA ASN A 341 93.40 26.04 -4.77
C ASN A 341 94.23 25.60 -3.55
N GLN A 342 93.96 24.42 -2.97
CA GLN A 342 94.77 23.86 -1.88
C GLN A 342 96.19 23.54 -2.35
N ARG A 343 96.33 22.93 -3.54
CA ARG A 343 97.62 22.65 -4.16
C ARG A 343 98.42 23.92 -4.46
N LEU A 344 97.80 24.91 -5.12
CA LEU A 344 98.41 26.21 -5.40
C LEU A 344 98.78 26.96 -4.11
N SER A 345 98.00 26.85 -3.04
CA SER A 345 98.34 27.42 -1.73
C SER A 345 99.58 26.76 -1.13
N ALA A 346 99.71 25.43 -1.26
CA ALA A 346 100.89 24.70 -0.81
C ALA A 346 102.13 24.99 -1.68
N GLU A 347 101.98 25.12 -3.01
CA GLU A 347 103.04 25.55 -3.92
C GLU A 347 103.52 26.97 -3.58
N ILE A 348 102.60 27.91 -3.28
CA ILE A 348 102.93 29.27 -2.82
C ILE A 348 103.68 29.24 -1.48
N GLU A 349 103.28 28.42 -0.52
CA GLU A 349 103.93 28.35 0.79
C GLU A 349 105.30 27.66 0.72
N GLN A 350 105.48 26.66 -0.16
CA GLN A 350 106.80 26.11 -0.48
C GLN A 350 107.70 27.18 -1.10
N ILE A 351 107.23 27.93 -2.09
CA ILE A 351 108.00 29.01 -2.73
C ILE A 351 108.39 30.10 -1.71
N ARG A 352 107.50 30.43 -0.76
CA ARG A 352 107.81 31.33 0.36
C ARG A 352 108.90 30.77 1.27
N SER A 353 108.82 29.49 1.65
CA SER A 353 109.83 28.85 2.50
C SER A 353 111.19 28.73 1.78
N GLU A 354 111.20 28.48 0.48
CA GLU A 354 112.42 28.49 -0.34
C GLU A 354 113.02 29.90 -0.45
N LEU A 355 112.20 30.95 -0.60
CA LEU A 355 112.65 32.35 -0.59
C LEU A 355 113.17 32.79 0.79
N GLU A 356 112.49 32.40 1.87
CA GLU A 356 112.92 32.69 3.25
C GLU A 356 114.23 31.97 3.58
N LYS A 357 114.39 30.72 3.13
CA LYS A 357 115.66 30.01 3.21
C LYS A 357 116.75 30.69 2.37
N GLN A 358 116.47 31.10 1.13
CA GLN A 358 117.46 31.84 0.31
C GLN A 358 117.85 33.18 0.94
N ALA A 359 116.94 33.85 1.64
CA ALA A 359 117.25 35.05 2.43
C ALA A 359 118.12 34.72 3.66
N ALA A 360 117.85 33.61 4.37
CA ALA A 360 118.67 33.15 5.49
C ALA A 360 120.08 32.71 5.06
N ASP A 361 120.18 31.84 4.04
CA ASP A 361 121.44 31.42 3.41
C ASP A 361 122.23 32.66 2.92
N GLY A 362 121.54 33.65 2.33
CA GLY A 362 122.12 34.93 1.90
C GLY A 362 122.62 35.80 3.07
N HIS A 363 121.88 35.85 4.18
CA HIS A 363 122.32 36.53 5.40
C HIS A 363 123.52 35.85 6.05
N GLU A 364 123.59 34.51 6.06
CA GLU A 364 124.76 33.76 6.55
C GLU A 364 126.00 34.02 5.69
N VAL A 365 125.85 34.06 4.35
CA VAL A 365 126.93 34.46 3.43
C VAL A 365 127.38 35.90 3.67
N ILE A 366 126.46 36.84 3.91
CA ILE A 366 126.82 38.24 4.25
C ILE A 366 127.57 38.30 5.57
N ALA A 367 127.07 37.64 6.62
CA ALA A 367 127.74 37.59 7.93
C ALA A 367 129.15 36.97 7.83
N SER A 368 129.30 35.87 7.07
CA SER A 368 130.59 35.26 6.77
C SER A 368 131.53 36.21 6.00
N LYS A 369 131.01 37.15 5.20
CA LYS A 369 131.84 38.17 4.52
C LYS A 369 132.17 39.37 5.40
N ASP A 370 131.32 39.74 6.34
CA ASP A 370 131.66 40.73 7.37
C ASP A 370 132.67 40.15 8.38
N ASP A 371 132.58 38.85 8.71
CA ASP A 371 133.60 38.13 9.50
C ASP A 371 134.93 38.00 8.72
N GLU A 372 134.90 37.66 7.41
CA GLU A 372 136.11 37.70 6.57
C GLU A 372 136.73 39.10 6.50
N LEU A 373 135.92 40.15 6.35
CA LEU A 373 136.41 41.54 6.36
C LEU A 373 137.02 41.93 7.70
N THR A 374 136.39 41.54 8.81
CA THR A 374 136.89 41.76 10.17
C THR A 374 138.18 40.96 10.41
N GLN A 375 138.25 39.72 9.90
CA GLN A 375 139.46 38.90 9.95
C GLN A 375 140.58 39.50 9.10
N LEU A 376 140.29 40.03 7.91
CA LEU A 376 141.27 40.71 7.05
C LEU A 376 141.75 42.04 7.66
N GLN A 377 140.89 42.79 8.35
CA GLN A 377 141.29 43.97 9.13
C GLN A 377 142.23 43.57 10.29
N ASN A 378 141.85 42.57 11.07
CA ASN A 378 142.68 42.04 12.16
C ASN A 378 144.01 41.43 11.64
N GLN A 379 144.00 40.78 10.47
CA GLN A 379 145.22 40.29 9.82
C GLN A 379 146.09 41.41 9.27
N LEU A 380 145.52 42.54 8.84
CA LEU A 380 146.27 43.72 8.42
C LEU A 380 146.94 44.40 9.62
N GLU A 381 146.19 44.60 10.72
CA GLU A 381 146.74 45.15 11.97
C GLU A 381 147.78 44.20 12.60
N SER A 382 147.52 42.89 12.62
CA SER A 382 148.52 41.87 12.98
C SER A 382 149.72 41.97 12.05
N SER A 383 149.55 42.12 10.73
CA SER A 383 150.68 42.26 9.80
C SER A 383 151.48 43.54 10.02
N GLU A 384 150.90 44.61 10.55
CA GLU A 384 151.65 45.80 10.96
C GLU A 384 152.41 45.58 12.29
N GLN A 385 151.80 44.87 13.25
CA GLN A 385 152.47 44.44 14.48
C GLN A 385 153.57 43.41 14.19
N ASP A 386 153.35 42.44 13.30
CA ASP A 386 154.32 41.44 12.87
C ASP A 386 155.40 42.05 11.98
N ARG A 387 155.10 43.08 11.17
CA ARG A 387 156.13 43.87 10.49
C ARG A 387 157.05 44.57 11.49
N THR A 388 156.53 45.10 12.59
CA THR A 388 157.34 45.72 13.65
C THR A 388 158.01 44.70 14.60
N GLN A 389 157.42 43.53 14.82
CA GLN A 389 158.02 42.43 15.59
C GLN A 389 159.05 41.63 14.80
N LEU A 390 158.90 41.39 13.50
CA LEU A 390 159.90 40.74 12.65
C LEU A 390 161.11 41.67 12.43
N GLN A 391 160.93 42.99 12.45
CA GLN A 391 162.04 43.95 12.58
C GLN A 391 162.84 43.76 13.87
N ALA A 392 162.29 43.12 14.91
CA ALA A 392 163.01 42.73 16.12
C ALA A 392 163.48 41.25 16.11
N LYS A 393 162.64 40.28 15.71
CA LYS A 393 162.94 38.84 15.76
C LYS A 393 163.94 38.34 14.73
N LEU A 394 164.22 39.11 13.67
CA LEU A 394 165.40 38.90 12.83
C LEU A 394 166.72 39.00 13.61
N ALA A 395 166.73 39.58 14.82
CA ALA A 395 167.89 39.61 15.70
C ALA A 395 168.00 38.38 16.64
N GLU A 396 167.02 37.47 16.66
CA GLU A 396 166.88 36.46 17.73
C GLU A 396 166.89 35.00 17.23
N LEU A 397 166.14 34.66 16.16
CA LEU A 397 165.90 33.26 15.76
C LEU A 397 167.10 32.52 15.12
N GLN A 398 168.31 33.08 15.23
CA GLN A 398 169.57 32.54 14.69
C GLN A 398 170.15 31.38 15.54
N GLN A 399 169.44 30.87 16.56
CA GLN A 399 170.09 30.27 17.74
C GLN A 399 169.72 28.81 18.16
N GLN A 400 168.60 28.18 17.73
CA GLN A 400 168.14 26.88 18.31
C GLN A 400 167.31 26.00 17.33
N VAL A 401 167.57 24.67 17.15
CA VAL A 401 166.79 23.80 16.22
C VAL A 401 166.56 22.27 16.53
N ASP A 402 167.29 21.56 17.41
CA ASP A 402 167.61 20.12 17.15
C ASP A 402 166.98 18.91 17.99
N SER A 403 165.67 18.46 17.94
CA SER A 403 165.15 17.21 18.69
C SER A 403 163.67 16.52 18.52
N LEU A 404 163.47 15.13 18.50
CA LEU A 404 162.36 14.14 19.05
C LEU A 404 161.02 13.48 18.32
N SER A 405 160.26 12.33 18.76
CA SER A 405 158.98 11.55 18.14
C SER A 405 158.14 10.17 18.73
N GLN A 406 156.71 9.77 18.58
CA GLN A 406 155.77 8.37 18.51
C GLN A 406 154.16 7.99 19.06
N LEU A 407 153.21 6.92 18.68
CA LEU A 407 151.63 6.48 19.04
C LEU A 407 150.72 5.03 18.68
N GLN A 408 149.45 4.49 19.22
CA GLN A 408 148.36 3.28 18.79
C GLN A 408 146.89 2.66 19.52
N GLU A 409 145.85 1.78 18.96
CA GLU A 409 144.72 0.60 19.39
C GLU A 409 142.99 0.42 19.55
N GLU A 410 142.16 -0.81 19.57
CA GLU A 410 140.53 -1.22 19.50
C GLU A 410 139.76 -2.68 20.06
N LEU A 411 138.47 -3.42 20.06
CA LEU A 411 136.82 -3.57 19.86
C LEU A 411 135.85 -4.98 20.22
N ASP A 412 134.39 -5.21 20.35
CA ASP A 412 133.40 -6.57 20.50
C ASP A 412 131.67 -6.79 20.38
N GLN A 413 130.77 -7.79 20.99
CA GLN A 413 129.36 -8.55 20.57
C GLN A 413 127.98 -9.07 21.48
N LEU A 414 126.88 -9.96 21.08
CA LEU A 414 125.37 -10.34 21.65
C LEU A 414 124.37 -11.72 21.34
N LYS A 415 123.07 -12.15 21.89
CA LYS A 415 121.79 -13.16 21.51
C LYS A 415 120.63 -13.79 22.63
N ALA A 416 119.42 -14.62 22.71
CA ALA A 416 118.04 -15.34 22.15
C ALA A 416 117.00 -16.24 23.21
N THR A 417 115.74 -17.03 23.27
CA THR A 417 114.22 -17.52 22.81
C THR A 417 113.30 -18.59 23.79
N ALA A 418 112.04 -19.35 23.87
CA ALA A 418 110.52 -19.83 23.42
C ALA A 418 109.61 -20.95 24.37
N VAL A 419 108.33 -21.69 24.47
CA VAL A 419 106.75 -22.04 24.11
C VAL A 419 105.86 -23.15 25.10
N ASP A 420 104.60 -23.90 25.24
CA ASP A 420 103.23 -24.61 24.66
C ASP A 420 101.79 -25.11 25.52
N ARG A 421 100.84 -26.21 25.28
CA ARG A 421 99.26 -26.56 25.65
C ARG A 421 98.49 -28.04 26.10
N GLY A 422 97.10 -28.29 26.47
CA GLY A 422 96.15 -29.62 26.61
C GLY A 422 94.50 -29.80 27.04
N GLU A 423 93.67 -31.00 27.08
CA GLU A 423 92.05 -31.29 27.15
C GLU A 423 91.14 -32.53 27.95
N LEU A 424 89.81 -33.05 27.66
CA LEU A 424 88.61 -33.77 28.54
C LEU A 424 87.47 -35.02 28.17
N ASP A 425 86.38 -35.56 28.97
CA ASP A 425 85.36 -36.86 28.81
C ASP A 425 83.99 -37.33 29.77
N LYS A 426 82.88 -38.24 29.44
CA LYS A 426 81.74 -39.20 30.22
C LYS A 426 80.06 -39.33 29.97
N LEU A 427 78.94 -40.17 30.39
CA LEU A 427 78.32 -41.60 30.90
C LEU A 427 76.64 -41.92 31.19
N SER A 428 75.91 -43.18 31.35
CA SER A 428 74.40 -43.62 31.81
C SER A 428 73.92 -45.15 32.20
N ALA A 429 73.09 -45.52 33.28
CA ALA A 429 72.22 -46.81 33.52
C ALA A 429 71.60 -47.16 34.97
N GLN A 430 70.34 -47.72 35.14
CA GLN A 430 69.78 -48.60 36.27
C GLN A 430 68.20 -48.83 36.22
N HIS A 431 67.64 -49.93 35.68
CA HIS A 431 67.05 -51.18 36.29
C HIS A 431 66.17 -51.07 37.57
N GLN A 432 64.96 -51.64 37.77
CA GLN A 432 64.23 -52.88 37.36
C GLN A 432 64.24 -54.01 38.45
N GLY A 433 63.09 -54.29 39.09
CA GLY A 433 62.91 -55.45 40.02
C GLY A 433 61.57 -55.48 40.79
N LEU A 434 61.12 -56.70 41.18
CA LEU A 434 59.88 -57.06 41.95
C LEU A 434 58.54 -56.71 41.25
N LEU A 435 57.56 -57.59 40.99
CA LEU A 435 57.32 -59.04 41.21
C LEU A 435 57.15 -59.58 42.65
N ALA A 436 56.14 -60.46 42.77
CA ALA A 436 55.89 -61.51 43.78
C ALA A 436 55.13 -61.16 45.09
N GLU A 437 53.82 -60.89 44.97
CA GLU A 437 52.69 -61.29 45.85
C GLU A 437 51.39 -60.84 45.12
N LYS A 438 50.20 -61.49 45.10
CA LYS A 438 49.66 -62.82 45.49
C LYS A 438 48.52 -63.16 44.51
N ASP A 439 48.04 -64.39 44.26
CA ASP A 439 48.32 -65.76 44.73
C ASP A 439 47.87 -66.22 46.14
N GLN A 440 46.81 -65.65 46.74
CA GLN A 440 46.15 -66.28 47.92
C GLN A 440 44.68 -65.86 48.22
N GLU A 441 43.79 -65.72 47.24
CA GLU A 441 42.35 -65.55 47.55
C GLU A 441 41.38 -66.20 46.54
N LEU A 442 41.69 -67.45 46.17
CA LEU A 442 40.74 -68.37 45.55
C LEU A 442 40.68 -69.68 46.35
N ALA A 443 39.50 -70.31 46.35
CA ALA A 443 39.22 -71.68 46.77
C ALA A 443 38.88 -72.02 48.25
N GLU A 444 38.15 -71.17 48.96
CA GLU A 444 37.16 -71.56 49.99
C GLU A 444 36.11 -70.43 50.10
N VAL A 445 34.79 -70.64 50.10
CA VAL A 445 33.98 -71.85 50.36
C VAL A 445 32.89 -72.05 49.28
N ARG A 446 33.03 -73.09 48.44
CA ARG A 446 31.94 -73.62 47.58
C ARG A 446 31.07 -74.64 48.34
N SER A 447 30.56 -74.29 49.52
CA SER A 447 29.87 -75.26 50.38
C SER A 447 28.74 -74.66 51.22
N GLN A 448 27.60 -74.42 50.56
CA GLN A 448 26.22 -74.76 50.96
C GLN A 448 25.21 -73.85 50.23
N LEU A 449 24.00 -74.31 49.89
CA LEU A 449 23.53 -75.66 49.56
C LEU A 449 22.22 -75.49 48.79
N ALA A 450 22.00 -76.24 47.72
CA ALA A 450 20.68 -76.32 47.08
C ALA A 450 20.00 -77.60 47.52
N GLU A 451 18.80 -77.52 48.13
CA GLU A 451 17.74 -78.55 48.03
C GLU A 451 16.42 -78.16 48.75
N ALA A 452 15.30 -78.59 48.16
CA ALA A 452 13.97 -78.87 48.76
C ALA A 452 13.11 -77.74 49.42
N GLN A 453 11.75 -77.82 49.48
CA GLN A 453 10.68 -78.27 48.56
C GLN A 453 9.27 -78.06 49.20
N GLN A 454 8.18 -78.27 48.44
CA GLN A 454 6.73 -78.37 48.84
C GLN A 454 5.99 -77.05 49.23
N GLY A 455 4.64 -76.95 49.15
CA GLY A 455 3.62 -77.85 48.55
C GLY A 455 2.19 -77.73 49.18
N SER A 456 1.15 -78.27 48.51
CA SER A 456 -0.30 -78.36 48.91
C SER A 456 -1.08 -77.03 48.90
N GLU A 457 -2.31 -76.84 48.37
CA GLU A 457 -3.55 -77.62 48.09
C GLU A 457 -4.63 -77.57 49.19
N ALA A 458 -5.75 -76.88 48.90
CA ALA A 458 -6.90 -76.61 49.78
C ALA A 458 -8.06 -75.90 49.01
N VAL A 459 -9.38 -76.14 49.17
CA VAL A 459 -10.15 -77.32 49.66
C VAL A 459 -11.50 -77.39 48.89
N ALA A 460 -11.68 -78.33 47.95
CA ALA A 460 -12.88 -78.43 47.09
C ALA A 460 -14.10 -79.13 47.77
N ARG A 461 -14.71 -78.51 48.80
CA ARG A 461 -15.70 -79.19 49.68
C ARG A 461 -17.10 -78.59 49.82
N LEU A 462 -17.40 -77.42 49.25
CA LEU A 462 -18.69 -76.73 49.48
C LEU A 462 -19.80 -77.01 48.45
N GLN A 463 -19.58 -77.93 47.50
CA GLN A 463 -20.50 -78.19 46.38
C GLN A 463 -21.64 -79.19 46.70
N GLN A 464 -21.64 -79.86 47.86
CA GLN A 464 -22.37 -81.13 48.04
C GLN A 464 -23.69 -81.05 48.85
N GLU A 465 -23.95 -79.95 49.57
CA GLU A 465 -25.06 -79.91 50.56
C GLU A 465 -26.41 -79.42 50.00
N LEU A 466 -26.48 -78.97 48.74
CA LEU A 466 -27.60 -78.15 48.24
C LEU A 466 -28.77 -78.93 47.62
N ASP A 467 -28.60 -80.21 47.26
CA ASP A 467 -29.58 -80.95 46.43
C ASP A 467 -30.73 -81.64 47.21
N ASN A 468 -30.59 -81.87 48.51
CA ASN A 468 -31.38 -82.88 49.25
C ASN A 468 -32.76 -82.45 49.81
N LEU A 469 -33.32 -81.30 49.41
CA LEU A 469 -34.53 -80.70 50.02
C LEU A 469 -35.78 -80.63 49.12
N LYS A 470 -35.91 -81.48 48.09
CA LYS A 470 -36.88 -81.30 46.99
C LYS A 470 -38.11 -82.23 46.91
N SER A 471 -38.36 -83.16 47.83
CA SER A 471 -39.35 -84.23 47.57
C SER A 471 -40.24 -84.70 48.75
N SER A 472 -41.32 -83.98 49.07
CA SER A 472 -42.61 -84.57 49.51
C SER A 472 -43.74 -83.55 49.71
N THR A 473 -44.80 -83.60 48.90
CA THR A 473 -46.18 -83.17 49.28
C THR A 473 -47.18 -83.64 48.23
N VAL A 474 -48.27 -84.32 48.64
CA VAL A 474 -49.35 -84.79 47.74
C VAL A 474 -50.73 -84.26 48.15
N GLU A 475 -50.90 -83.80 49.40
CA GLU A 475 -51.98 -82.85 49.79
C GLU A 475 -51.93 -81.54 48.98
N LYS A 476 -50.85 -81.36 48.20
CA LYS A 476 -50.65 -80.30 47.23
C LYS A 476 -51.77 -80.24 46.18
N SER A 477 -52.30 -81.36 45.66
CA SER A 477 -53.05 -81.35 44.40
C SER A 477 -54.44 -80.68 44.45
N GLU A 478 -55.19 -80.81 45.55
CA GLU A 478 -56.51 -80.15 45.67
C GLU A 478 -56.36 -78.68 46.06
N LEU A 479 -55.35 -78.36 46.89
CA LEU A 479 -54.92 -76.99 47.11
C LEU A 479 -54.39 -76.35 45.82
N GLU A 480 -53.68 -77.09 44.97
CA GLU A 480 -53.24 -76.66 43.64
C GLU A 480 -54.42 -76.44 42.69
N SER A 481 -55.52 -77.18 42.80
CA SER A 481 -56.71 -76.94 41.98
C SER A 481 -57.40 -75.63 42.36
N GLN A 482 -57.66 -75.40 43.65
CA GLN A 482 -58.29 -74.16 44.12
C GLN A 482 -57.33 -72.96 44.04
N ALA A 483 -56.03 -73.18 44.29
CA ALA A 483 -55.01 -72.18 44.04
C ALA A 483 -54.88 -71.89 42.54
N ALA A 484 -54.98 -72.86 41.63
CA ALA A 484 -54.97 -72.60 40.19
C ALA A 484 -56.19 -71.83 39.72
N GLU A 485 -57.39 -72.10 40.24
CA GLU A 485 -58.58 -71.29 39.94
C GLU A 485 -58.42 -69.85 40.45
N HIS A 486 -57.95 -69.66 41.69
CA HIS A 486 -57.66 -68.34 42.23
C HIS A 486 -56.46 -67.65 41.53
N GLN A 487 -55.44 -68.39 41.12
CA GLN A 487 -54.25 -67.90 40.41
C GLN A 487 -54.56 -67.55 38.96
N ASN A 488 -55.47 -68.26 38.30
CA ASN A 488 -55.98 -67.89 36.99
C ASN A 488 -56.89 -66.66 37.07
N ALA A 489 -57.72 -66.55 38.11
CA ALA A 489 -58.54 -65.36 38.37
C ALA A 489 -57.70 -64.13 38.76
N LEU A 490 -56.63 -64.32 39.54
CA LEU A 490 -55.62 -63.30 39.85
C LEU A 490 -54.85 -62.94 38.59
N ALA A 491 -54.27 -63.89 37.87
CA ALA A 491 -53.53 -63.61 36.62
C ALA A 491 -54.40 -62.88 35.58
N ALA A 492 -55.68 -63.22 35.44
CA ALA A 492 -56.60 -62.46 34.59
C ALA A 492 -56.85 -61.03 35.10
N LYS A 493 -56.90 -60.82 36.42
CA LYS A 493 -57.02 -59.49 37.03
C LYS A 493 -55.74 -58.67 36.92
N ASP A 494 -54.60 -59.28 37.21
CA ASP A 494 -53.27 -58.71 37.04
C ASP A 494 -53.03 -58.34 35.58
N GLN A 495 -53.38 -59.20 34.62
CA GLN A 495 -53.32 -58.89 33.19
C GLN A 495 -54.24 -57.71 32.79
N THR A 496 -55.43 -57.56 33.38
CA THR A 496 -56.25 -56.35 33.17
C THR A 496 -55.67 -55.10 33.86
N LEU A 497 -55.03 -55.24 35.01
CA LEU A 497 -54.35 -54.14 35.70
C LEU A 497 -53.07 -53.72 34.97
N GLU A 498 -52.38 -54.67 34.33
CA GLU A 498 -51.18 -54.46 33.52
C GLU A 498 -51.52 -53.81 32.17
N GLY A 499 -52.64 -54.20 31.56
CA GLY A 499 -53.24 -53.47 30.42
C GLY A 499 -53.60 -52.03 30.79
N ILE A 500 -54.33 -51.80 31.88
CA ILE A 500 -54.69 -50.45 32.36
C ILE A 500 -53.44 -49.64 32.76
N ARG A 501 -52.40 -50.28 33.30
CA ARG A 501 -51.11 -49.63 33.57
C ARG A 501 -50.41 -49.20 32.28
N ALA A 502 -50.37 -50.06 31.26
CA ALA A 502 -49.78 -49.73 29.96
C ALA A 502 -50.57 -48.60 29.25
N GLU A 503 -51.90 -48.60 29.32
CA GLU A 503 -52.74 -47.50 28.83
C GLU A 503 -52.46 -46.19 29.60
N LEU A 504 -52.30 -46.25 30.92
CA LEU A 504 -51.98 -45.08 31.75
C LEU A 504 -50.55 -44.57 31.50
N GLU A 505 -49.57 -45.46 31.33
CA GLU A 505 -48.18 -45.15 31.04
C GLU A 505 -48.02 -44.53 29.64
N LEU A 506 -48.74 -45.05 28.63
CA LEU A 506 -48.85 -44.44 27.31
C LEU A 506 -49.50 -43.04 27.38
N ALA A 507 -50.56 -42.88 28.17
CA ALA A 507 -51.23 -41.58 28.34
C ALA A 507 -50.35 -40.56 29.09
N VAL A 508 -49.51 -41.01 30.03
CA VAL A 508 -48.50 -40.17 30.69
C VAL A 508 -47.39 -39.79 29.72
N GLN A 509 -46.87 -40.72 28.92
CA GLN A 509 -45.91 -40.41 27.86
C GLN A 509 -46.46 -39.39 26.86
N GLN A 510 -47.69 -39.58 26.37
CA GLN A 510 -48.34 -38.64 25.44
C GLN A 510 -48.55 -37.25 26.05
N ARG A 511 -48.84 -37.16 27.36
CA ARG A 511 -48.93 -35.89 28.09
C ARG A 511 -47.55 -35.24 28.23
N ASP A 512 -46.52 -36.01 28.57
CA ASP A 512 -45.19 -35.48 28.86
C ASP A 512 -44.46 -35.07 27.57
N ASP A 513 -44.67 -35.80 26.47
CA ASP A 513 -44.35 -35.39 25.10
C ASP A 513 -45.02 -34.07 24.71
N ALA A 514 -46.29 -33.88 25.07
CA ALA A 514 -47.03 -32.66 24.77
C ALA A 514 -46.54 -31.47 25.62
N ILE A 515 -46.16 -31.71 26.87
CA ILE A 515 -45.51 -30.70 27.74
C ILE A 515 -44.16 -30.31 27.15
N GLN A 516 -43.30 -31.27 26.78
CA GLN A 516 -42.01 -30.96 26.14
C GLN A 516 -42.17 -30.18 24.83
N LYS A 517 -43.17 -30.51 24.01
CA LYS A 517 -43.50 -29.73 22.79
C LYS A 517 -43.98 -28.32 23.11
N SER A 518 -44.74 -28.13 24.20
CA SER A 518 -45.15 -26.80 24.68
C SER A 518 -43.94 -26.00 25.17
N GLU A 519 -43.06 -26.59 25.98
CA GLU A 519 -41.84 -25.94 26.46
C GLU A 519 -40.87 -25.58 25.32
N HIS A 520 -40.76 -26.41 24.28
CA HIS A 520 -39.98 -26.09 23.09
C HIS A 520 -40.62 -24.97 22.25
N ALA A 521 -41.96 -24.92 22.17
CA ALA A 521 -42.66 -23.81 21.55
C ALA A 521 -42.44 -22.49 22.32
N GLU A 522 -42.58 -22.51 23.65
CA GLU A 522 -42.31 -21.35 24.53
C GLU A 522 -40.88 -20.84 24.35
N LYS A 523 -39.87 -21.71 24.41
CA LYS A 523 -38.45 -21.36 24.16
C LYS A 523 -38.23 -20.81 22.74
N SER A 524 -39.00 -21.26 21.74
CA SER A 524 -38.93 -20.70 20.39
C SER A 524 -39.59 -19.32 20.27
N PHE A 525 -40.64 -19.04 21.06
CA PHE A 525 -41.22 -17.69 21.15
C PHE A 525 -40.31 -16.72 21.91
N GLU A 526 -39.64 -17.17 22.99
CA GLU A 526 -38.63 -16.37 23.69
C GLU A 526 -37.44 -16.02 22.78
N ALA A 527 -37.00 -16.96 21.93
CA ALA A 527 -35.96 -16.70 20.94
C ALA A 527 -36.42 -15.76 19.81
N LEU A 528 -37.69 -15.82 19.39
CA LEU A 528 -38.25 -14.90 18.40
C LEU A 528 -38.39 -13.47 18.96
N ASP A 529 -38.82 -13.31 20.22
CA ASP A 529 -38.90 -12.01 20.89
C ASP A 529 -37.51 -11.37 21.07
N GLN A 530 -36.49 -12.18 21.39
CA GLN A 530 -35.09 -11.74 21.42
C GLN A 530 -34.60 -11.28 20.03
N LEU A 531 -34.85 -12.08 18.99
CA LEU A 531 -34.49 -11.71 17.60
C LEU A 531 -35.25 -10.48 17.09
N GLU A 532 -36.50 -10.25 17.51
CA GLU A 532 -37.27 -9.04 17.18
C GLU A 532 -36.70 -7.80 17.89
N GLN A 533 -36.31 -7.92 19.16
CA GLN A 533 -35.60 -6.88 19.91
C GLN A 533 -34.21 -6.56 19.32
N GLU A 534 -33.47 -7.56 18.83
CA GLU A 534 -32.21 -7.35 18.09
C GLU A 534 -32.45 -6.66 16.74
N LEU A 535 -33.50 -7.04 16.02
CA LEU A 535 -33.89 -6.39 14.76
C LEU A 535 -34.26 -4.92 14.96
N ASP A 536 -34.94 -4.56 16.05
CA ASP A 536 -35.26 -3.16 16.38
C ASP A 536 -34.04 -2.35 16.83
N GLN A 537 -33.09 -2.96 17.55
CA GLN A 537 -31.79 -2.34 17.84
C GLN A 537 -31.00 -2.06 16.55
N LEU A 538 -30.87 -3.05 15.66
CA LEU A 538 -30.18 -2.90 14.38
C LEU A 538 -30.88 -1.90 13.43
N LYS A 539 -32.21 -1.77 13.47
CA LYS A 539 -32.93 -0.68 12.79
C LYS A 539 -32.53 0.69 13.35
N HIS A 540 -32.48 0.84 14.66
CA HIS A 540 -32.11 2.11 15.30
C HIS A 540 -30.66 2.50 15.00
N GLU A 541 -29.72 1.55 15.08
CA GLU A 541 -28.31 1.78 14.70
C GLU A 541 -28.16 2.16 13.22
N ARG A 542 -28.87 1.47 12.32
CA ARG A 542 -28.91 1.83 10.89
C ARG A 542 -29.41 3.26 10.68
N ASP A 543 -30.47 3.66 11.38
CA ASP A 543 -31.08 4.98 11.20
C ASP A 543 -30.21 6.11 11.79
N ASP A 544 -29.53 5.85 12.91
CA ASP A 544 -28.51 6.76 13.47
C ASP A 544 -27.26 6.85 12.58
N LEU A 545 -26.84 5.76 11.92
CA LEU A 545 -25.77 5.78 10.92
C LEU A 545 -26.18 6.51 9.64
N ALA A 546 -27.42 6.35 9.18
CA ALA A 546 -27.96 7.11 8.05
C ALA A 546 -27.99 8.61 8.36
N ALA A 547 -28.43 9.00 9.56
CA ALA A 547 -28.41 10.40 10.01
C ALA A 547 -26.98 10.97 10.17
N GLN A 548 -25.98 10.13 10.48
CA GLN A 548 -24.57 10.54 10.49
C GLN A 548 -24.01 10.72 9.07
N LEU A 549 -24.38 9.85 8.12
CA LEU A 549 -24.00 10.01 6.71
C LEU A 549 -24.64 11.25 6.08
N GLU A 550 -25.92 11.52 6.36
CA GLU A 550 -26.61 12.73 5.88
C GLU A 550 -25.94 14.01 6.42
N ARG A 551 -25.55 14.06 7.70
CA ARG A 551 -24.75 15.17 8.26
C ARG A 551 -23.41 15.32 7.55
N ARG A 552 -22.66 14.24 7.34
CA ARG A 552 -21.37 14.31 6.63
C ARG A 552 -21.51 14.75 5.16
N HIS A 553 -22.59 14.38 4.49
CA HIS A 553 -22.87 14.89 3.14
C HIS A 553 -23.25 16.37 3.14
N ALA A 554 -23.97 16.86 4.15
CA ALA A 554 -24.21 18.29 4.34
C ALA A 554 -22.90 19.06 4.62
N GLU A 555 -22.07 18.58 5.56
CA GLU A 555 -20.75 19.14 5.87
C GLU A 555 -19.81 19.16 4.64
N GLN A 556 -19.84 18.08 3.83
CA GLN A 556 -19.10 18.00 2.57
C GLN A 556 -19.63 18.99 1.52
N GLY A 557 -20.95 19.22 1.49
CA GLY A 557 -21.61 20.25 0.68
C GLY A 557 -21.14 21.64 1.06
N ASP A 558 -21.28 22.03 2.33
CA ASP A 558 -20.83 23.33 2.85
C ASP A 558 -19.32 23.57 2.61
N LEU A 559 -18.50 22.52 2.76
CA LEU A 559 -17.06 22.59 2.47
C LEU A 559 -16.77 22.75 0.97
N SER A 560 -17.55 22.12 0.09
CA SER A 560 -17.46 22.31 -1.36
C SER A 560 -17.86 23.74 -1.76
N ASP A 561 -18.96 24.23 -1.20
CA ASP A 561 -19.45 25.60 -1.36
C ASP A 561 -18.41 26.65 -0.91
N SER A 562 -17.70 26.37 0.18
CA SER A 562 -16.57 27.18 0.68
C SER A 562 -15.38 27.13 -0.27
N GLN A 563 -15.01 25.94 -0.78
CA GLN A 563 -13.95 25.80 -1.78
C GLN A 563 -14.28 26.51 -3.10
N GLU A 564 -15.53 26.51 -3.55
CA GLU A 564 -15.93 27.25 -4.76
C GLU A 564 -15.86 28.77 -4.54
N LYS A 565 -16.35 29.28 -3.41
CA LYS A 565 -16.20 30.71 -3.05
C LYS A 565 -14.74 31.13 -3.05
N LEU A 566 -13.86 30.37 -2.40
CA LEU A 566 -12.42 30.62 -2.38
C LEU A 566 -11.78 30.52 -3.78
N ARG A 567 -12.28 29.65 -4.67
CA ARG A 567 -11.83 29.59 -6.08
C ARG A 567 -12.24 30.83 -6.86
N TYR A 568 -13.50 31.29 -6.72
CA TYR A 568 -13.98 32.52 -7.36
C TYR A 568 -13.23 33.76 -6.87
N GLU A 569 -12.95 33.85 -5.57
CA GLU A 569 -12.12 34.92 -4.98
C GLU A 569 -10.69 34.87 -5.53
N ASN A 570 -10.06 33.69 -5.60
CA ASN A 570 -8.73 33.52 -6.18
C ASN A 570 -8.70 33.86 -7.69
N GLU A 571 -9.74 33.54 -8.46
CA GLU A 571 -9.82 33.90 -9.89
C GLU A 571 -10.05 35.41 -10.08
N SER A 572 -10.82 36.05 -9.19
CA SER A 572 -11.01 37.50 -9.17
C SER A 572 -9.71 38.24 -8.85
N LEU A 573 -8.99 37.81 -7.81
CA LEU A 573 -7.69 38.37 -7.44
C LEU A 573 -6.64 38.17 -8.53
N ARG A 574 -6.62 37.02 -9.21
CA ARG A 574 -5.76 36.79 -10.38
C ARG A 574 -6.05 37.77 -11.51
N LYS A 575 -7.32 37.99 -11.86
CA LYS A 575 -7.71 38.97 -12.89
C LYS A 575 -7.27 40.39 -12.53
N GLN A 576 -7.44 40.81 -11.27
CA GLN A 576 -6.95 42.11 -10.79
C GLN A 576 -5.42 42.23 -10.88
N ILE A 577 -4.69 41.16 -10.60
CA ILE A 577 -3.22 41.11 -10.75
C ILE A 577 -2.80 41.16 -12.22
N ASP A 578 -3.48 40.43 -13.11
CA ASP A 578 -3.20 40.40 -14.55
C ASP A 578 -3.54 41.75 -15.21
N GLU A 579 -4.65 42.40 -14.78
CA GLU A 579 -5.05 43.75 -15.20
C GLU A 579 -4.02 44.79 -14.75
N ALA A 580 -3.59 44.78 -13.48
CA ALA A 580 -2.57 45.69 -12.96
C ALA A 580 -1.19 45.48 -13.63
N GLN A 581 -0.82 44.24 -13.96
CA GLN A 581 0.38 43.96 -14.74
C GLN A 581 0.25 44.51 -16.17
N GLY A 582 -0.89 44.33 -16.83
CA GLY A 582 -1.16 44.90 -18.15
C GLY A 582 -1.11 46.43 -18.18
N GLU A 583 -1.61 47.09 -17.14
CA GLU A 583 -1.48 48.55 -16.98
C GLU A 583 -0.03 48.99 -16.78
N LEU A 584 0.75 48.29 -15.96
CA LEU A 584 2.18 48.58 -15.74
C LEU A 584 3.02 48.35 -17.01
N GLU A 585 2.78 47.26 -17.75
CA GLU A 585 3.46 47.01 -19.03
C GLU A 585 3.07 48.05 -20.10
N SER A 586 1.81 48.48 -20.13
CA SER A 586 1.32 49.56 -21.01
C SER A 586 2.00 50.90 -20.67
N GLN A 587 2.09 51.26 -19.39
CA GLN A 587 2.80 52.45 -18.92
C GLN A 587 4.31 52.39 -19.25
N LEU A 588 4.94 51.22 -19.06
CA LEU A 588 6.34 51.00 -19.40
C LEU A 588 6.57 51.17 -20.91
N ALA A 589 5.75 50.54 -21.75
CA ALA A 589 5.83 50.68 -23.21
C ALA A 589 5.62 52.12 -23.67
N ALA A 590 4.64 52.84 -23.10
CA ALA A 590 4.41 54.25 -23.39
C ALA A 590 5.62 55.13 -23.01
N SER A 591 6.25 54.88 -21.85
CA SER A 591 7.46 55.61 -21.43
C SER A 591 8.67 55.32 -22.33
N GLN A 592 8.84 54.08 -22.80
CA GLN A 592 9.90 53.70 -23.74
C GLN A 592 9.70 54.37 -25.11
N VAL A 593 8.48 54.42 -25.63
CA VAL A 593 8.17 55.12 -26.89
C VAL A 593 8.43 56.63 -26.77
N ALA A 594 8.03 57.25 -25.65
CA ALA A 594 8.30 58.67 -25.40
C ALA A 594 9.82 58.97 -25.32
N LEU A 595 10.60 58.11 -24.67
CA LEU A 595 12.06 58.23 -24.62
C LEU A 595 12.73 58.08 -26.00
N LEU A 596 12.26 57.14 -26.82
CA LEU A 596 12.75 56.95 -28.18
C LEU A 596 12.43 58.14 -29.09
N GLN A 597 11.26 58.76 -28.92
CA GLN A 597 10.88 59.99 -29.63
C GLN A 597 11.77 61.17 -29.23
N ALA A 598 11.88 61.48 -27.93
CA ALA A 598 12.71 62.58 -27.44
C ALA A 598 14.18 62.45 -27.87
N ARG A 599 14.75 61.24 -27.80
CA ARG A 599 16.12 60.96 -28.30
C ARG A 599 16.25 61.16 -29.81
N GLY A 600 15.25 60.76 -30.60
CA GLY A 600 15.25 60.94 -32.05
C GLY A 600 15.13 62.41 -32.48
N ASP A 601 14.34 63.21 -31.76
CA ASP A 601 14.18 64.65 -32.05
C ASP A 601 15.42 65.45 -31.61
N HIS A 602 16.08 65.05 -30.51
CA HIS A 602 17.41 65.55 -30.13
C HIS A 602 18.49 65.20 -31.18
N GLU A 603 18.51 63.98 -31.71
CA GLU A 603 19.50 63.56 -32.72
C GLU A 603 19.34 64.36 -34.02
N GLN A 604 18.10 64.50 -34.52
CA GLN A 604 17.79 65.38 -35.66
C GLN A 604 18.24 66.83 -35.43
N SER A 605 18.02 67.37 -34.21
CA SER A 605 18.43 68.74 -33.86
C SER A 605 19.96 68.89 -33.85
N ARG A 606 20.69 67.88 -33.35
CA ARG A 606 22.16 67.83 -33.40
C ARG A 606 22.68 67.70 -34.83
N GLU A 607 22.05 66.89 -35.67
CA GLU A 607 22.39 66.78 -37.10
C GLU A 607 22.20 68.11 -37.84
N GLN A 608 21.08 68.80 -37.62
CA GLN A 608 20.80 70.12 -38.20
C GLN A 608 21.90 71.13 -37.83
N VAL A 609 22.24 71.26 -36.54
CA VAL A 609 23.34 72.13 -36.08
C VAL A 609 24.68 71.70 -36.68
N SER A 610 24.96 70.40 -36.84
CA SER A 610 26.18 69.93 -37.49
C SER A 610 26.25 70.30 -38.98
N SER A 611 25.10 70.30 -39.67
CA SER A 611 25.01 70.65 -41.10
C SER A 611 25.24 72.14 -41.33
N LEU A 612 24.67 72.98 -40.47
CA LEU A 612 24.85 74.44 -40.51
C LEU A 612 26.30 74.83 -40.15
N ARG A 613 26.92 74.14 -39.17
CA ARG A 613 28.35 74.34 -38.86
C ARG A 613 29.23 74.05 -40.07
N ARG A 614 29.01 72.93 -40.78
CA ARG A 614 29.73 72.62 -42.03
C ARG A 614 29.51 73.65 -43.13
N GLN A 615 28.29 74.21 -43.25
CA GLN A 615 28.02 75.31 -44.20
C GLN A 615 28.79 76.58 -43.82
N VAL A 616 28.83 76.94 -42.53
CA VAL A 616 29.63 78.08 -42.04
C VAL A 616 31.13 77.84 -42.23
N GLU A 617 31.64 76.64 -41.98
CA GLU A 617 33.03 76.26 -42.26
C GLU A 617 33.35 76.37 -43.77
N SER A 618 32.43 75.95 -44.64
CA SER A 618 32.56 76.11 -46.10
C SER A 618 32.58 77.58 -46.53
N LEU A 619 31.68 78.41 -46.02
CA LEU A 619 31.67 79.85 -46.31
C LEU A 619 32.91 80.56 -45.72
N GLN A 620 33.43 80.11 -44.58
CA GLN A 620 34.67 80.63 -44.01
C GLN A 620 35.89 80.28 -44.88
N ALA A 621 35.92 79.06 -45.45
CA ALA A 621 36.94 78.66 -46.42
C ALA A 621 36.84 79.47 -47.73
N GLU A 622 35.63 79.64 -48.27
CA GLU A 622 35.39 80.43 -49.49
C GLU A 622 35.75 81.91 -49.30
N ILE A 623 35.40 82.51 -48.15
CA ILE A 623 35.86 83.86 -47.76
C ILE A 623 37.39 83.93 -47.65
N ALA A 624 38.06 82.86 -47.19
CA ALA A 624 39.52 82.82 -47.08
C ALA A 624 40.22 82.69 -48.46
N GLU A 625 39.77 81.78 -49.32
CA GLU A 625 40.30 81.61 -50.68
C GLU A 625 40.10 82.88 -51.51
N LEU A 626 38.90 83.48 -51.46
CA LEU A 626 38.63 84.76 -52.11
C LEU A 626 39.52 85.87 -51.54
N HIS A 627 39.79 85.90 -50.23
CA HIS A 627 40.66 86.92 -49.60
C HIS A 627 42.12 86.78 -50.04
N GLU A 628 42.63 85.56 -50.20
CA GLU A 628 43.97 85.31 -50.72
C GLU A 628 44.06 85.67 -52.22
N ALA A 629 43.03 85.37 -53.01
CA ALA A 629 42.94 85.77 -54.41
C ALA A 629 42.81 87.31 -54.59
N GLY A 630 41.96 87.97 -53.80
CA GLY A 630 41.71 89.41 -53.86
C GLY A 630 42.94 90.27 -53.50
N GLN A 631 43.81 89.78 -52.61
CA GLN A 631 45.10 90.42 -52.35
C GLN A 631 46.03 90.47 -53.57
N SER A 632 45.80 89.64 -54.60
CA SER A 632 46.52 89.69 -55.88
C SER A 632 45.92 90.65 -56.91
N ALA A 633 44.69 91.16 -56.73
CA ALA A 633 43.95 91.91 -57.76
C ALA A 633 43.04 92.99 -57.15
N GLY A 634 43.57 94.21 -56.98
CA GLY A 634 42.83 95.33 -56.39
C GLY A 634 41.72 95.89 -57.27
N ILE A 635 40.52 95.30 -57.20
CA ILE A 635 39.27 95.79 -57.81
C ILE A 635 38.12 95.57 -56.81
N GLY A 636 37.42 96.63 -56.42
CA GLY A 636 36.37 96.60 -55.37
C GLY A 636 35.10 95.80 -55.69
N GLU A 637 35.04 95.09 -56.82
CA GLU A 637 33.96 94.15 -57.16
C GLU A 637 34.02 92.88 -56.28
N THR A 638 35.19 92.54 -55.75
CA THR A 638 35.35 91.49 -54.72
C THR A 638 34.84 91.92 -53.35
N ASP A 639 34.93 93.21 -52.99
CA ASP A 639 34.50 93.72 -51.67
C ASP A 639 32.99 93.56 -51.45
N GLU A 640 32.20 93.69 -52.53
CA GLU A 640 30.75 93.52 -52.47
C GLU A 640 30.35 92.04 -52.34
N GLN A 641 31.13 91.13 -52.92
CA GLN A 641 30.99 89.67 -52.73
C GLN A 641 31.42 89.24 -51.32
N PHE A 642 32.51 89.80 -50.77
CA PHE A 642 32.86 89.58 -49.36
C PHE A 642 31.79 90.08 -48.41
N ALA A 643 31.15 91.22 -48.70
CA ALA A 643 30.06 91.73 -47.88
C ALA A 643 28.88 90.76 -47.85
N GLN A 644 28.49 90.21 -49.00
CA GLN A 644 27.42 89.21 -49.12
C GLN A 644 27.76 87.91 -48.39
N LEU A 645 28.93 87.29 -48.68
CA LEU A 645 29.34 86.04 -48.01
C LEU A 645 29.52 86.22 -46.50
N ARG A 646 29.98 87.39 -46.03
CA ARG A 646 30.01 87.71 -44.59
C ARG A 646 28.61 87.85 -44.01
N GLN A 647 27.68 88.50 -44.71
CA GLN A 647 26.29 88.61 -44.26
C GLN A 647 25.58 87.24 -44.23
N GLU A 648 25.85 86.35 -45.18
CA GLU A 648 25.34 84.98 -45.19
C GLU A 648 25.97 84.14 -44.08
N ARG A 649 27.30 84.19 -43.92
CA ARG A 649 28.01 83.59 -42.78
C ARG A 649 27.45 84.08 -41.45
N ASP A 650 27.23 85.39 -41.30
CA ASP A 650 26.76 85.98 -40.05
C ASP A 650 25.28 85.65 -39.80
N SER A 651 24.45 85.54 -40.85
CA SER A 651 23.07 85.04 -40.73
C SER A 651 22.99 83.51 -40.53
N LEU A 652 24.02 82.74 -40.90
CA LEU A 652 24.12 81.32 -40.51
C LEU A 652 24.70 81.16 -39.11
N LEU A 653 25.61 82.04 -38.66
CA LEU A 653 26.08 82.10 -37.27
C LEU A 653 24.98 82.57 -36.32
N GLU A 654 24.14 83.52 -36.74
CA GLU A 654 22.91 83.94 -36.06
C GLU A 654 21.94 82.75 -35.95
N LYS A 655 21.67 82.02 -37.05
CA LYS A 655 20.84 80.80 -36.99
C LYS A 655 21.47 79.66 -36.18
N ILE A 656 22.81 79.53 -36.14
CA ILE A 656 23.50 78.58 -35.27
C ILE A 656 23.43 79.04 -33.82
N SER A 657 23.44 80.35 -33.53
CA SER A 657 23.12 80.87 -32.20
C SER A 657 21.68 80.55 -31.88
N ASP A 658 20.69 81.03 -32.66
CA ASP A 658 19.26 80.76 -32.45
C ASP A 658 18.94 79.27 -32.27
N LEU A 659 19.60 78.36 -32.98
CA LEU A 659 19.41 76.90 -32.81
C LEU A 659 20.20 76.32 -31.62
N LYS A 660 21.39 76.85 -31.30
CA LYS A 660 22.12 76.50 -30.09
C LYS A 660 21.44 77.05 -28.83
N ASP A 661 20.82 78.22 -28.93
CA ASP A 661 20.00 78.89 -27.95
C ASP A 661 18.59 78.27 -27.92
N GLN A 662 18.09 77.62 -28.98
CA GLN A 662 16.94 76.70 -28.87
C GLN A 662 17.31 75.36 -28.21
N ILE A 663 18.60 75.01 -28.17
CA ILE A 663 19.12 73.85 -27.41
C ILE A 663 19.49 74.23 -25.96
N GLU A 664 19.91 75.48 -25.69
CA GLU A 664 20.35 75.94 -24.37
C GLU A 664 19.31 76.78 -23.61
N THR A 665 18.54 77.64 -24.31
CA THR A 665 17.43 78.45 -23.75
C THR A 665 16.04 77.88 -24.06
N GLY A 666 15.92 76.99 -25.04
CA GLY A 666 14.76 76.10 -25.18
C GLY A 666 14.68 75.05 -24.06
N GLY A 667 15.76 74.86 -23.31
CA GLY A 667 15.87 73.98 -22.15
C GLY A 667 16.17 72.51 -22.51
N VAL A 668 16.36 71.61 -21.56
CA VAL A 668 15.92 71.65 -20.14
C VAL A 668 14.38 71.82 -20.03
N PRO A 669 13.62 71.38 -21.06
CA PRO A 669 12.73 70.25 -20.81
C PRO A 669 13.36 68.90 -21.14
N ASP A 670 13.93 68.67 -22.31
CA ASP A 670 14.09 67.28 -22.76
C ASP A 670 15.26 66.50 -22.14
N ASP A 671 16.38 67.10 -21.74
CA ASP A 671 17.34 66.37 -20.87
C ASP A 671 16.74 66.11 -19.47
N GLU A 672 16.04 67.07 -18.84
CA GLU A 672 15.35 66.83 -17.55
C GLU A 672 14.16 65.86 -17.67
N ARG A 673 13.52 65.78 -18.83
CA ARG A 673 12.36 64.91 -19.11
C ARG A 673 12.81 63.53 -19.59
N VAL A 674 13.95 63.42 -20.26
CA VAL A 674 14.65 62.16 -20.49
C VAL A 674 15.18 61.65 -19.15
N GLU A 675 15.85 62.47 -18.33
CA GLU A 675 16.25 62.06 -16.97
C GLU A 675 15.05 61.74 -16.06
N SER A 676 13.92 62.45 -16.18
CA SER A 676 12.69 62.15 -15.42
C SER A 676 11.99 60.90 -15.91
N LEU A 677 11.91 60.67 -17.23
CA LEU A 677 11.37 59.44 -17.81
C LEU A 677 12.31 58.24 -17.59
N GLU A 678 13.63 58.43 -17.61
CA GLU A 678 14.62 57.42 -17.26
C GLU A 678 14.62 57.15 -15.76
N SER A 679 14.44 58.16 -14.91
CA SER A 679 14.26 57.97 -13.46
C SER A 679 12.95 57.26 -13.15
N ARG A 680 11.85 57.58 -13.86
CA ARG A 680 10.55 56.94 -13.71
C ARG A 680 10.53 55.52 -14.29
N LEU A 681 11.21 55.28 -15.41
CA LEU A 681 11.41 53.95 -16.00
C LEU A 681 12.38 53.11 -15.15
N LYS A 682 13.39 53.73 -14.55
CA LYS A 682 14.26 53.06 -13.56
C LYS A 682 13.45 52.70 -12.32
N LEU A 683 12.63 53.61 -11.79
CA LEU A 683 11.75 53.36 -10.65
C LEU A 683 10.78 52.21 -10.97
N THR A 684 10.04 52.25 -12.08
CA THR A 684 9.13 51.14 -12.44
C THR A 684 9.86 49.83 -12.76
N LEU A 685 11.13 49.86 -13.19
CA LEU A 685 11.97 48.66 -13.33
C LEU A 685 12.56 48.17 -12.00
N GLU A 686 12.65 49.03 -10.97
CA GLU A 686 12.99 48.67 -9.60
C GLU A 686 11.75 48.12 -8.89
N ASP A 687 10.59 48.76 -9.02
CA ASP A 687 9.27 48.26 -8.58
C ASP A 687 8.96 46.89 -9.22
N LEU A 688 9.10 46.73 -10.54
CA LEU A 688 8.89 45.45 -11.24
C LEU A 688 9.96 44.40 -10.90
N ARG A 689 11.13 44.79 -10.36
CA ARG A 689 12.10 43.84 -9.80
C ARG A 689 11.70 43.42 -8.41
N ASP A 690 11.21 44.34 -7.59
CA ASP A 690 10.93 44.08 -6.18
C ASP A 690 9.61 43.34 -6.01
N LEU A 691 8.58 43.66 -6.82
CA LEU A 691 7.41 42.81 -7.02
C LEU A 691 7.77 41.42 -7.57
N LYS A 692 8.81 41.29 -8.40
CA LYS A 692 9.29 39.96 -8.87
C LYS A 692 10.09 39.21 -7.80
N LYS A 693 10.84 39.90 -6.94
CA LYS A 693 11.46 39.30 -5.74
C LYS A 693 10.38 38.83 -4.77
N GLU A 694 9.39 39.67 -4.49
CA GLU A 694 8.29 39.39 -3.57
C GLU A 694 7.42 38.25 -4.10
N ASN A 695 7.03 38.25 -5.37
CA ASN A 695 6.27 37.14 -5.96
C ASN A 695 7.10 35.84 -5.99
N ALA A 696 8.42 35.90 -6.25
CA ALA A 696 9.29 34.74 -6.12
C ALA A 696 9.46 34.26 -4.66
N GLN A 697 9.48 35.18 -3.69
CA GLN A 697 9.56 34.87 -2.27
C GLN A 697 8.23 34.29 -1.75
N LEU A 698 7.08 34.85 -2.13
CA LEU A 698 5.75 34.29 -1.86
C LEU A 698 5.55 32.94 -2.54
N GLN A 699 6.03 32.74 -3.78
CA GLN A 699 6.03 31.42 -4.41
C GLN A 699 6.90 30.44 -3.63
N LYS A 700 8.11 30.85 -3.24
CA LYS A 700 9.02 30.05 -2.41
C LYS A 700 8.41 29.75 -1.04
N ASP A 701 7.66 30.68 -0.43
CA ASP A 701 7.07 30.50 0.89
C ASP A 701 5.77 29.69 0.84
N LEU A 702 5.01 29.74 -0.27
CA LEU A 702 3.95 28.78 -0.58
C LEU A 702 4.52 27.38 -0.87
N GLU A 703 5.67 27.29 -1.55
CA GLU A 703 6.34 26.02 -1.80
C GLU A 703 6.98 25.46 -0.52
N ASN A 704 7.52 26.33 0.34
CA ASN A 704 7.98 25.99 1.68
C ASN A 704 6.82 25.51 2.54
N ALA A 705 5.68 26.24 2.61
CA ALA A 705 4.49 25.82 3.36
C ALA A 705 3.94 24.47 2.87
N ARG A 706 4.07 24.16 1.58
CA ARG A 706 3.75 22.83 1.00
C ARG A 706 4.77 21.75 1.34
N LYS A 707 6.01 22.11 1.68
CA LYS A 707 7.10 21.19 2.09
C LYS A 707 7.22 21.03 3.61
N SER A 708 6.89 22.07 4.38
CA SER A 708 6.99 22.17 5.83
C SER A 708 5.75 21.64 6.56
N GLY A 709 4.99 20.76 5.92
CA GLY A 709 4.10 19.83 6.61
C GLY A 709 4.87 18.76 7.40
N SER A 710 6.21 18.84 7.47
CA SER A 710 7.06 17.99 8.30
C SER A 710 8.39 18.69 8.66
N ALA A 711 8.87 18.42 9.88
CA ALA A 711 10.14 18.84 10.51
C ALA A 711 10.33 20.34 10.88
N PRO A 712 10.98 20.63 12.04
CA PRO A 712 11.20 21.99 12.56
C PRO A 712 12.51 22.64 12.08
N VAL A 713 12.66 23.93 12.38
CA VAL A 713 13.87 24.75 12.10
C VAL A 713 14.49 25.22 13.43
N GLU A 714 15.82 25.20 13.53
CA GLU A 714 16.56 25.65 14.72
C GLU A 714 16.61 27.18 14.87
N ASP A 715 16.80 27.63 16.10
CA ASP A 715 16.63 29.01 16.57
C ASP A 715 17.88 29.89 16.32
N THR A 716 17.65 31.12 15.84
CA THR A 716 18.65 32.21 15.79
C THR A 716 18.12 33.49 16.45
N GLY A 717 17.57 33.36 17.66
CA GLY A 717 16.99 34.46 18.42
C GLY A 717 17.99 35.55 18.84
N SER A 718 17.69 36.81 18.47
CA SER A 718 18.12 38.03 19.17
C SER A 718 17.44 39.31 18.63
N ASP A 719 17.22 39.42 17.31
CA ASP A 719 16.92 40.72 16.67
C ASP A 719 15.46 41.19 16.74
N TRP A 720 14.51 40.35 17.19
CA TRP A 720 13.09 40.77 17.26
C TRP A 720 12.85 41.85 18.32
N GLU A 721 13.45 41.75 19.50
CA GLU A 721 13.39 42.80 20.54
C GLU A 721 13.98 44.13 20.06
N ALA A 722 15.08 44.09 19.30
CA ALA A 722 15.72 45.28 18.76
C ALA A 722 14.85 45.95 17.68
N THR A 723 14.22 45.14 16.84
CA THR A 723 13.28 45.59 15.80
C THR A 723 12.00 46.17 16.41
N LYS A 724 11.43 45.51 17.44
CA LYS A 724 10.28 45.98 18.22
C LYS A 724 10.55 47.33 18.89
N ARG A 725 11.71 47.49 19.55
CA ARG A 725 12.10 48.80 20.14
C ARG A 725 12.26 49.89 19.08
N ARG A 726 12.73 49.56 17.88
CA ARG A 726 12.80 50.51 16.76
C ARG A 726 11.41 50.91 16.25
N MET A 727 10.50 49.96 16.05
CA MET A 727 9.13 50.24 15.61
C MET A 727 8.36 51.09 16.64
N LEU A 728 8.44 50.77 17.94
CA LEU A 728 7.78 51.57 18.98
C LEU A 728 8.35 53.00 19.04
N ALA A 729 9.68 53.17 18.99
CA ALA A 729 10.31 54.48 18.94
C ALA A 729 10.01 55.28 17.64
N GLN A 730 9.63 54.59 16.55
CA GLN A 730 9.20 55.22 15.30
C GLN A 730 7.74 55.66 15.38
N LEU A 731 6.85 54.83 15.93
CA LEU A 731 5.45 55.19 16.25
C LEU A 731 5.36 56.32 17.31
N GLU A 732 6.32 56.40 18.24
CA GLU A 732 6.44 57.54 19.16
C GLU A 732 6.94 58.84 18.50
N ALA A 733 7.53 58.77 17.30
CA ALA A 733 8.13 59.91 16.60
C ALA A 733 7.36 60.38 15.35
N GLU A 734 6.50 59.54 14.78
CA GLU A 734 5.71 59.83 13.58
C GLU A 734 4.28 60.31 13.90
N TYR A 735 3.75 59.99 15.08
CA TYR A 735 2.43 60.45 15.56
C TYR A 735 2.53 61.74 16.39
N ASN A 736 1.66 62.71 16.11
CA ASN A 736 1.67 64.05 16.69
C ASN A 736 0.66 64.19 17.85
N ASP A 737 1.14 64.34 19.09
CA ASP A 737 0.33 64.30 20.31
C ASP A 737 -0.74 65.43 20.46
N ASP A 738 -0.84 66.36 19.50
CA ASP A 738 -1.87 67.41 19.42
C ASP A 738 -3.16 66.97 18.67
N ASP A 739 -3.19 65.81 17.99
CA ASP A 739 -4.36 65.34 17.23
C ASP A 739 -5.02 64.09 17.85
N GLU A 740 -6.31 64.18 18.20
CA GLU A 740 -7.03 63.19 19.01
C GLU A 740 -7.27 61.86 18.26
N GLU A 741 -7.35 61.89 16.93
CA GLU A 741 -7.60 60.69 16.10
C GLU A 741 -6.32 59.85 15.96
N GLU A 742 -5.17 60.51 15.75
CA GLU A 742 -3.84 59.90 15.77
C GLU A 742 -3.50 59.25 17.13
N VAL A 743 -3.82 59.90 18.24
CA VAL A 743 -3.63 59.33 19.59
C VAL A 743 -4.51 58.09 19.82
N ALA A 744 -5.71 58.04 19.24
CA ALA A 744 -6.59 56.86 19.33
C ALA A 744 -6.05 55.67 18.53
N GLU A 745 -5.48 55.89 17.34
CA GLU A 745 -4.80 54.84 16.57
C GLU A 745 -3.55 54.32 17.29
N LYS A 746 -2.72 55.22 17.82
CA LYS A 746 -1.51 54.89 18.62
C LYS A 746 -1.86 53.96 19.79
N LEU A 747 -2.95 54.24 20.51
CA LEU A 747 -3.47 53.38 21.58
C LEU A 747 -4.00 52.01 21.06
N SER A 748 -4.72 52.00 19.94
CA SER A 748 -5.25 50.77 19.32
C SER A 748 -4.12 49.83 18.86
N ILE A 749 -3.09 50.37 18.20
CA ILE A 749 -1.90 49.62 17.77
C ILE A 749 -1.15 49.08 19.00
N GLN A 750 -1.04 49.87 20.07
CA GLN A 750 -0.37 49.42 21.29
C GLN A 750 -1.15 48.33 22.03
N GLU A 751 -2.48 48.40 22.09
CA GLU A 751 -3.33 47.32 22.62
C GLU A 751 -3.23 46.04 21.78
N ALA A 752 -3.16 46.15 20.44
CA ALA A 752 -2.91 45.02 19.56
C ALA A 752 -1.53 44.37 19.81
N ILE A 753 -0.48 45.18 20.00
CA ILE A 753 0.88 44.73 20.33
C ILE A 753 0.93 44.03 21.70
N ASP A 754 0.21 44.53 22.71
CA ASP A 754 0.14 43.93 24.04
C ASP A 754 -0.73 42.66 24.09
N ASN A 755 -1.79 42.59 23.29
CA ASN A 755 -2.57 41.36 23.13
C ASN A 755 -1.81 40.28 22.34
N GLY A 756 -1.02 40.68 21.32
CA GLY A 756 -0.08 39.80 20.65
C GLY A 756 0.98 39.23 21.60
N GLN A 757 1.55 40.05 22.49
CA GLN A 757 2.50 39.59 23.51
C GLN A 757 1.87 38.58 24.49
N LYS A 758 0.62 38.77 24.92
CA LYS A 758 -0.08 37.81 25.79
C LYS A 758 -0.28 36.47 25.07
N ALA A 759 -0.62 36.49 23.78
CA ALA A 759 -0.79 35.29 22.97
C ALA A 759 0.55 34.55 22.74
N VAL A 760 1.64 35.28 22.49
CA VAL A 760 2.99 34.72 22.38
C VAL A 760 3.43 34.10 23.71
N ALA A 761 3.31 34.83 24.83
CA ALA A 761 3.70 34.31 26.15
C ALA A 761 2.89 33.07 26.57
N ALA A 762 1.60 33.01 26.23
CA ALA A 762 0.78 31.81 26.44
C ALA A 762 1.24 30.63 25.56
N LYS A 763 1.67 30.89 24.31
CA LYS A 763 2.24 29.86 23.43
C LYS A 763 3.66 29.45 23.82
N GLU A 764 4.46 30.34 24.41
CA GLU A 764 5.75 29.99 25.00
C GLU A 764 5.58 29.08 26.23
N GLN A 765 4.56 29.33 27.06
CA GLN A 765 4.19 28.41 28.16
C GLN A 765 3.72 27.04 27.64
N GLU A 766 2.85 27.01 26.63
CA GLU A 766 2.39 25.77 25.98
C GLU A 766 3.56 25.00 25.32
N ILE A 767 4.52 25.70 24.70
CA ILE A 767 5.74 25.11 24.14
C ILE A 767 6.63 24.55 25.24
N GLU A 768 6.77 25.22 26.37
CA GLU A 768 7.60 24.74 27.48
C GLU A 768 6.95 23.55 28.21
N GLU A 769 5.62 23.54 28.38
CA GLU A 769 4.89 22.35 28.87
C GLU A 769 5.02 21.15 27.90
N LEU A 770 4.97 21.39 26.58
CA LEU A 770 5.19 20.36 25.57
C LEU A 770 6.65 19.89 25.52
N ARG A 771 7.62 20.77 25.78
CA ARG A 771 9.03 20.41 25.94
C ARG A 771 9.26 19.59 27.20
N GLU A 772 8.64 19.94 28.33
CA GLU A 772 8.74 19.15 29.56
C GLU A 772 8.11 17.76 29.37
N GLN A 773 6.99 17.66 28.63
CA GLN A 773 6.41 16.36 28.24
C GLN A 773 7.34 15.54 27.33
N LEU A 774 7.99 16.19 26.35
CA LEU A 774 8.97 15.54 25.47
C LEU A 774 10.23 15.10 26.25
N GLU A 775 10.74 15.95 27.14
CA GLU A 775 11.89 15.64 28.00
C GLU A 775 11.55 14.55 29.03
N GLN A 776 10.32 14.48 29.54
CA GLN A 776 9.84 13.35 30.36
C GLN A 776 9.71 12.06 29.54
N MET A 777 9.33 12.13 28.25
CA MET A 777 9.33 10.98 27.34
C MET A 777 10.75 10.54 26.96
N GLU A 778 11.68 11.46 26.75
CA GLU A 778 13.08 11.16 26.40
C GLU A 778 13.87 10.63 27.61
N ASN A 779 13.70 11.23 28.80
CA ASN A 779 14.29 10.71 30.05
C ASN A 779 13.70 9.36 30.50
N SER A 780 12.50 8.99 30.05
CA SER A 780 11.96 7.63 30.26
C SER A 780 12.41 6.61 29.21
N HIS A 781 13.04 7.05 28.11
CA HIS A 781 13.49 6.21 27.00
C HIS A 781 14.95 6.52 26.59
N GLY A 782 15.84 6.58 27.59
CA GLY A 782 17.25 6.93 27.39
C GLY A 782 18.04 5.99 26.47
N GLU A 783 19.06 6.57 25.81
CA GLU A 783 20.04 5.96 24.88
C GLU A 783 19.52 5.51 23.50
N GLY A 784 19.53 6.40 22.49
CA GLY A 784 19.44 5.93 21.09
C GLY A 784 19.13 6.94 19.98
N GLY A 785 19.68 8.16 19.97
CA GLY A 785 19.32 9.18 18.98
C GLY A 785 19.39 8.76 17.50
N VAL A 786 18.46 9.31 16.69
CA VAL A 786 18.43 9.33 15.21
C VAL A 786 18.22 7.98 14.48
N ALA A 787 18.68 6.85 14.99
CA ALA A 787 18.48 5.54 14.32
C ALA A 787 17.02 5.01 14.41
N HIS A 788 16.23 5.52 15.37
CA HIS A 788 14.99 4.88 15.78
C HIS A 788 13.73 5.26 14.98
N GLY A 789 13.78 6.18 14.01
CA GLY A 789 12.56 6.56 13.24
C GLY A 789 11.83 5.36 12.62
N ALA A 790 12.56 4.47 11.94
CA ALA A 790 11.99 3.25 11.38
C ALA A 790 11.68 2.17 12.43
N HIS A 791 12.44 2.10 13.53
CA HIS A 791 12.24 1.07 14.55
C HIS A 791 11.10 1.40 15.52
N ALA A 792 10.93 2.67 15.91
CA ALA A 792 9.80 3.14 16.71
C ALA A 792 8.49 3.07 15.91
N ILE A 793 8.50 3.41 14.61
CA ILE A 793 7.34 3.16 13.75
C ILE A 793 7.05 1.65 13.66
N ALA A 794 8.06 0.80 13.42
CA ALA A 794 7.85 -0.65 13.43
C ALA A 794 7.30 -1.14 14.79
N GLN A 795 7.82 -0.64 15.91
CA GLN A 795 7.43 -1.06 17.25
C GLN A 795 6.06 -0.52 17.69
N MET A 796 5.62 0.65 17.19
CA MET A 796 4.22 1.10 17.29
C MET A 796 3.30 0.20 16.45
N LEU A 797 3.68 -0.08 15.19
CA LEU A 797 2.92 -0.97 14.29
C LEU A 797 2.97 -2.45 14.71
N ASP A 798 3.81 -2.82 15.67
CA ASP A 798 3.89 -4.13 16.32
C ASP A 798 3.22 -4.14 17.71
N GLN A 799 2.89 -2.96 18.27
CA GLN A 799 2.03 -2.79 19.45
C GLN A 799 0.55 -2.61 19.07
N ASP A 800 0.28 -2.09 17.87
CA ASP A 800 -1.06 -2.05 17.29
C ASP A 800 -1.51 -3.49 16.96
N GLU A 801 -2.39 -4.01 17.82
CA GLU A 801 -2.89 -5.39 17.75
C GLU A 801 -3.65 -5.67 16.44
N LEU A 802 -4.33 -4.67 15.87
CA LEU A 802 -5.01 -4.81 14.57
C LEU A 802 -4.00 -5.01 13.44
N ILE A 803 -2.87 -4.30 13.48
CA ILE A 803 -1.81 -4.41 12.48
C ILE A 803 -1.00 -5.69 12.67
N ALA A 804 -0.84 -6.18 13.91
CA ALA A 804 -0.31 -7.51 14.18
C ALA A 804 -1.22 -8.62 13.61
N GLN A 805 -2.53 -8.52 13.84
CA GLN A 805 -3.55 -9.44 13.30
C GLN A 805 -3.55 -9.41 11.77
N GLU A 806 -3.56 -8.23 11.13
CA GLU A 806 -3.53 -8.12 9.67
C GLU A 806 -2.23 -8.66 9.05
N ARG A 807 -1.08 -8.56 9.74
CA ARG A 807 0.14 -9.23 9.29
C ARG A 807 0.06 -10.77 9.41
N GLU A 808 -0.63 -11.33 10.42
CA GLU A 808 -0.87 -12.78 10.46
C GLU A 808 -1.95 -13.22 9.45
N ASN A 809 -2.97 -12.40 9.18
CA ASN A 809 -3.94 -12.62 8.10
C ASN A 809 -3.24 -12.63 6.72
N LEU A 810 -2.40 -11.64 6.43
CA LEU A 810 -1.61 -11.60 5.19
C LEU A 810 -0.62 -12.77 5.09
N LYS A 811 -0.02 -13.20 6.19
CA LYS A 811 0.90 -14.35 6.22
C LYS A 811 0.18 -15.68 5.99
N THR A 812 -0.94 -15.91 6.69
CA THR A 812 -1.76 -17.12 6.50
C THR A 812 -2.39 -17.15 5.11
N LEU A 813 -2.82 -16.01 4.57
CA LEU A 813 -3.25 -15.88 3.19
C LEU A 813 -2.11 -16.23 2.22
N GLN A 814 -0.91 -15.67 2.37
CA GLN A 814 0.25 -16.06 1.56
C GLN A 814 0.57 -17.56 1.64
N GLU A 815 0.37 -18.20 2.79
CA GLU A 815 0.58 -19.64 2.99
C GLU A 815 -0.51 -20.46 2.27
N GLN A 816 -1.78 -20.06 2.37
CA GLN A 816 -2.88 -20.64 1.59
C GLN A 816 -2.68 -20.49 0.07
N TRP A 817 -2.18 -19.34 -0.39
CA TRP A 817 -1.90 -19.12 -1.81
C TRP A 817 -0.70 -19.96 -2.29
N LYS A 818 0.33 -20.15 -1.46
CA LYS A 818 1.43 -21.10 -1.75
C LYS A 818 0.94 -22.55 -1.81
N GLU A 819 0.02 -22.95 -0.95
CA GLU A 819 -0.53 -24.32 -0.97
C GLU A 819 -1.52 -24.54 -2.13
N LYS A 820 -2.35 -23.54 -2.46
CA LYS A 820 -3.16 -23.53 -3.70
C LYS A 820 -2.27 -23.62 -4.95
N LEU A 821 -1.12 -22.94 -4.97
CA LEU A 821 -0.14 -23.02 -6.05
C LEU A 821 0.48 -24.43 -6.15
N ARG A 822 0.96 -25.00 -5.04
CA ARG A 822 1.47 -26.39 -4.98
C ARG A 822 0.44 -27.40 -5.46
N LYS A 823 -0.82 -27.27 -5.04
CA LYS A 823 -1.91 -28.13 -5.50
C LYS A 823 -2.11 -28.01 -7.01
N ALA A 824 -2.15 -26.79 -7.56
CA ALA A 824 -2.22 -26.57 -9.00
C ALA A 824 -1.01 -27.14 -9.76
N GLU A 825 0.22 -27.03 -9.21
CA GLU A 825 1.42 -27.64 -9.78
C GLU A 825 1.35 -29.18 -9.79
N VAL A 826 0.79 -29.79 -8.73
CA VAL A 826 0.53 -31.23 -8.66
C VAL A 826 -0.55 -31.64 -9.67
N ASP A 827 -1.69 -30.95 -9.73
CA ASP A 827 -2.80 -31.25 -10.65
C ASP A 827 -2.36 -31.11 -12.12
N ILE A 828 -1.60 -30.05 -12.45
CA ILE A 828 -0.96 -29.87 -13.77
C ILE A 828 0.03 -30.99 -14.06
N SER A 829 0.77 -31.49 -13.06
CA SER A 829 1.71 -32.60 -13.23
C SER A 829 1.00 -33.94 -13.44
N VAL A 830 -0.14 -34.16 -12.77
CA VAL A 830 -1.01 -35.34 -12.96
C VAL A 830 -1.63 -35.33 -14.36
N GLU A 831 -2.18 -34.21 -14.82
CA GLU A 831 -2.74 -34.11 -16.17
C GLU A 831 -1.66 -34.17 -17.27
N ARG A 832 -0.45 -33.62 -17.04
CA ARG A 832 0.70 -33.87 -17.93
C ARG A 832 1.06 -35.37 -18.00
N ALA A 833 1.04 -36.08 -16.87
CA ALA A 833 1.29 -37.53 -16.84
C ALA A 833 0.16 -38.34 -17.49
N ARG A 834 -1.10 -37.88 -17.40
CA ARG A 834 -2.25 -38.44 -18.10
C ARG A 834 -2.12 -38.28 -19.61
N ILE A 835 -1.90 -37.05 -20.08
CA ILE A 835 -1.66 -36.73 -21.50
C ILE A 835 -0.46 -37.53 -22.05
N ALA A 836 0.57 -37.79 -21.25
CA ALA A 836 1.69 -38.65 -21.65
C ALA A 836 1.29 -40.13 -21.83
N ARG A 837 0.42 -40.67 -20.97
CA ARG A 837 -0.14 -42.03 -21.12
C ARG A 837 -1.07 -42.11 -22.34
N ASP A 838 -1.97 -41.15 -22.49
CA ASP A 838 -2.93 -41.10 -23.59
C ASP A 838 -2.20 -40.99 -24.95
N ARG A 839 -1.10 -40.22 -25.01
CA ARG A 839 -0.20 -40.19 -26.18
C ARG A 839 0.48 -41.54 -26.42
N ALA A 840 1.03 -42.19 -25.40
CA ALA A 840 1.66 -43.50 -25.54
C ALA A 840 0.67 -44.58 -26.01
N GLU A 841 -0.58 -44.55 -25.54
CA GLU A 841 -1.65 -45.42 -26.04
C GLU A 841 -2.02 -45.12 -27.49
N LEU A 842 -2.10 -43.85 -27.88
CA LEU A 842 -2.37 -43.45 -29.27
C LEU A 842 -1.21 -43.84 -30.20
N GLU A 843 0.04 -43.66 -29.79
CA GLU A 843 1.24 -44.09 -30.52
C GLU A 843 1.27 -45.61 -30.70
N GLU A 844 0.94 -46.39 -29.66
CA GLU A 844 0.86 -47.85 -29.77
C GLU A 844 -0.33 -48.32 -30.62
N ARG A 845 -1.49 -47.64 -30.57
CA ARG A 845 -2.62 -47.90 -31.50
C ARG A 845 -2.25 -47.56 -32.95
N ILE A 846 -1.54 -46.46 -33.19
CA ILE A 846 -0.98 -46.12 -34.51
C ILE A 846 -0.02 -47.22 -34.97
N ARG A 847 0.89 -47.67 -34.11
CA ARG A 847 1.86 -48.73 -34.41
C ARG A 847 1.18 -50.07 -34.72
N GLN A 848 0.09 -50.40 -34.03
CA GLN A 848 -0.72 -51.58 -34.32
C GLN A 848 -1.43 -51.46 -35.66
N LEU A 849 -2.05 -50.32 -35.96
CA LEU A 849 -2.68 -50.04 -37.27
C LEU A 849 -1.65 -50.03 -38.41
N GLU A 850 -0.43 -49.54 -38.18
CA GLU A 850 0.67 -49.63 -39.13
C GLU A 850 1.11 -51.09 -39.33
N ALA A 851 1.27 -51.87 -38.26
CA ALA A 851 1.60 -53.29 -38.35
C ALA A 851 0.49 -54.13 -39.04
N GLU A 852 -0.78 -53.79 -38.86
CA GLU A 852 -1.90 -54.39 -39.59
C GLU A 852 -1.92 -53.97 -41.05
N LYS A 853 -1.73 -52.68 -41.36
CA LYS A 853 -1.55 -52.16 -42.72
C LYS A 853 -0.37 -52.85 -43.43
N ASP A 854 0.72 -53.12 -42.71
CA ASP A 854 1.89 -53.83 -43.24
C ASP A 854 1.66 -55.35 -43.38
N ARG A 855 0.77 -55.95 -42.59
CA ARG A 855 0.29 -57.32 -42.79
C ARG A 855 -0.65 -57.40 -44.00
N LEU A 856 -1.57 -56.45 -44.15
CA LEU A 856 -2.51 -56.37 -45.26
C LEU A 856 -1.80 -56.08 -46.59
N SER A 857 -0.79 -55.21 -46.60
CA SER A 857 0.03 -54.94 -47.80
C SER A 857 0.87 -56.16 -48.22
N LYS A 858 1.34 -56.97 -47.26
CA LYS A 858 2.06 -58.23 -47.51
C LYS A 858 1.13 -59.42 -47.83
N ALA A 859 -0.15 -59.34 -47.43
CA ALA A 859 -1.19 -60.31 -47.76
C ALA A 859 -1.81 -60.10 -49.15
N ALA A 860 -1.60 -58.93 -49.78
CA ALA A 860 -2.03 -58.66 -51.14
C ALA A 860 -1.10 -59.34 -52.17
N PRO A 861 -1.57 -60.33 -52.97
CA PRO A 861 -0.72 -61.02 -53.93
C PRO A 861 -0.37 -60.12 -55.12
N ALA A 862 0.93 -60.01 -55.43
CA ALA A 862 1.42 -59.08 -56.43
C ALA A 862 1.17 -59.54 -57.88
N LYS A 863 0.32 -58.81 -58.64
CA LYS A 863 0.57 -58.44 -60.05
C LYS A 863 -0.48 -57.53 -60.71
N LEU A 864 0.00 -56.79 -61.73
CA LEU A 864 -0.69 -56.12 -62.85
C LEU A 864 -1.36 -54.75 -62.61
N GLY A 865 -1.49 -53.99 -63.72
CA GLY A 865 -2.50 -52.93 -63.87
C GLY A 865 -2.02 -51.49 -63.69
N ASN A 866 -1.27 -50.94 -64.65
CA ASN A 866 -1.15 -49.48 -64.80
C ASN A 866 -2.43 -48.92 -65.44
N GLU A 867 -3.44 -48.59 -64.64
CA GLU A 867 -4.67 -47.92 -65.12
C GLU A 867 -5.35 -47.09 -64.02
N LYS A 868 -6.00 -45.97 -64.40
CA LYS A 868 -6.69 -45.05 -63.48
C LYS A 868 -8.20 -45.31 -63.46
N PRO A 869 -8.83 -45.55 -62.30
CA PRO A 869 -10.30 -45.53 -62.18
C PRO A 869 -10.86 -44.30 -61.46
N ALA A 870 -11.94 -43.77 -62.04
CA ALA A 870 -13.08 -43.04 -61.45
C ALA A 870 -12.97 -42.36 -60.06
N LYS A 871 -13.25 -41.04 -60.04
CA LYS A 871 -13.76 -40.33 -58.85
C LYS A 871 -15.17 -40.83 -58.49
N GLY A 872 -15.25 -41.86 -57.66
CA GLY A 872 -16.49 -42.60 -57.35
C GLY A 872 -17.47 -41.91 -56.40
N ASN A 873 -18.30 -41.02 -56.95
CA ASN A 873 -19.69 -40.73 -56.55
C ASN A 873 -20.11 -41.02 -55.08
N TRP A 874 -19.64 -40.21 -54.14
CA TRP A 874 -20.04 -40.26 -52.72
C TRP A 874 -21.35 -39.49 -52.46
N LEU A 875 -21.61 -38.41 -53.21
CA LEU A 875 -22.82 -37.58 -53.09
C LEU A 875 -24.12 -38.35 -53.37
N SER A 876 -24.22 -39.14 -54.44
CA SER A 876 -25.43 -39.97 -54.67
C SER A 876 -25.66 -41.04 -53.58
N ARG A 877 -24.69 -41.29 -52.70
CA ARG A 877 -24.78 -42.30 -51.64
C ARG A 877 -25.25 -41.72 -50.30
N LEU A 878 -25.39 -40.39 -50.20
CA LEU A 878 -25.92 -39.67 -49.04
C LEU A 878 -27.40 -39.27 -49.18
N GLY A 879 -28.09 -39.71 -50.26
CA GLY A 879 -29.52 -39.45 -50.48
C GLY A 879 -29.90 -38.02 -50.87
N LEU A 880 -29.03 -37.04 -50.57
CA LEU A 880 -29.18 -35.63 -50.92
C LEU A 880 -29.02 -35.41 -52.44
N LYS A 881 -30.10 -35.65 -53.17
CA LYS A 881 -30.30 -35.14 -54.53
C LYS A 881 -31.42 -34.09 -54.48
N GLU A 882 -31.06 -32.84 -54.77
CA GLU A 882 -32.00 -31.74 -54.92
C GLU A 882 -32.93 -31.92 -56.15
N GLY A 883 -34.12 -31.29 -56.08
CA GLY A 883 -35.23 -31.38 -57.04
C GLY A 883 -36.26 -32.44 -56.61
N ASP A 884 -37.52 -32.11 -56.33
CA ASP A 884 -38.37 -31.19 -57.11
C ASP A 884 -39.39 -30.38 -56.28
N SER A 885 -39.84 -29.26 -56.88
CA SER A 885 -40.88 -28.28 -56.43
C SER A 885 -40.45 -27.31 -55.31
#